data_AF-A0A662INE1-F1
#
_entry.id   AF-A0A662INE1-F1
#
_cell.length_a   1.000
_cell.length_b   1.000
_cell.length_c   1.000
_cell.angle_alpha   90.00
_cell.angle_beta   90.00
_cell.angle_gamma   90.00
#
_symmetry.space_group_name_H-M   'P 1'
#
loop_
_entity.id
_entity.type
_entity.pdbx_description
1 polymer ?
#
loop_
_entity_poly.entity_id
_entity_poly.type
_entity_poly.pdbx_seq_one_letter_code
_entity_poly.pdbx_strand_id
1 'polypeptide(L)'
;MRSHTFPLALLIVISIGISGFSVTPIHLIKAQEVYPREETLYVDIDEGRVLTPDLWNPFLWGCYRSQGLRQWVKEELFYLNWENGTIIPWLAEGYEISPDYKKITIYVRKGVKWSDGVPFTAKDIEFTFKMLKEHASVWLLWSMDVNATIADVRAINNYTVVFYLRKPDPHAFYRFFVARIGEAIPIVPKHIWEGKDPLKFKNYPPVFTGPYRLVKASETEFVYERRDDWWATEVFGVKPAPKYIIAVWYGPEEKRIMAMARHKRDAICDISVSGYLTLRGLNPYVVAWYKEAPYAYVPAGCARYLKLNRNKYPWNITEVRWALSLAIDRDEIIRIAYEGSTTKVPTLFETVKSLMPYLVTIEDLLKEYNTTEYNPEKAKEILEKLGFKKGSDGIWVTPKGTRLEATLITLSPFIEFQRIAMVLAAQLQRFGIDVSIKNLDWGPAVSAIVTGKYDMAVWFICGCVVDPYITLDTIRAGWPHPEFNETVSKLKALRPEDPEFKKLFRDAMAIWLKHLPDIPLVNSRKLIAFDTYYWTNWPTTDNPYIQPFCWLQNFLFVLLRIKPARQTLTILAEPAEGGSTTPEPGVYKYTTGESITITATPAEEFEFDYWELDGVRISEERTITITMEKSHTLVAHFRPLPKYTLTIVVYPSEGGTTSPPAGIHKIVAGKSITVTVSAAPGYRFKHWVLDGEVVSKETSYTITMDKDHVLEAHLEAVAPIAMYMWIGVAVVVVIIAIGILVYYRRRRKTY
;
A
#
# COMPACT_ATOMS: atom_id res chain seq x y z
N MET A 1 -17.54 47.27 49.25
CA MET A 1 -18.22 48.54 48.91
C MET A 1 -17.16 49.52 48.46
N ARG A 2 -17.39 50.28 47.36
CA ARG A 2 -16.48 51.31 46.79
C ARG A 2 -15.14 50.72 46.25
N SER A 3 -14.61 50.95 45.03
CA SER A 3 -14.81 51.92 43.93
C SER A 3 -14.33 53.36 44.23
N HIS A 4 -13.62 54.11 43.38
CA HIS A 4 -13.05 53.92 42.02
C HIS A 4 -11.53 54.34 42.07
N THR A 5 -10.70 54.61 41.04
CA THR A 5 -10.80 54.78 39.55
C THR A 5 -9.40 54.57 38.91
N PHE A 6 -9.29 54.44 37.58
CA PHE A 6 -8.05 54.74 36.81
C PHE A 6 -7.97 56.22 36.42
N PRO A 7 -6.79 56.73 36.02
CA PRO A 7 -6.68 57.20 34.62
C PRO A 7 -5.41 56.71 33.88
N LEU A 8 -5.38 56.97 32.58
CA LEU A 8 -4.35 56.53 31.62
C LEU A 8 -3.34 57.65 31.33
N ALA A 9 -2.06 57.30 31.14
CA ALA A 9 -1.06 58.20 30.54
C ALA A 9 -0.20 57.42 29.54
N LEU A 10 -0.10 57.92 28.30
CA LEU A 10 0.64 57.30 27.21
C LEU A 10 2.03 57.95 27.12
N LEU A 11 3.10 57.16 27.01
CA LEU A 11 4.45 57.68 26.73
C LEU A 11 5.18 56.80 25.71
N ILE A 12 5.81 57.45 24.75
CA ILE A 12 6.38 56.84 23.54
C ILE A 12 7.81 56.40 23.82
N VAL A 13 8.13 55.15 23.48
CA VAL A 13 9.51 54.62 23.50
C VAL A 13 10.03 54.59 22.07
N ILE A 14 11.05 55.41 21.78
CA ILE A 14 11.93 55.26 20.61
C ILE A 14 13.24 54.61 21.09
N SER A 15 13.87 53.85 20.21
CA SER A 15 14.74 52.72 20.53
C SER A 15 16.24 52.99 20.25
N ILE A 16 17.04 51.94 20.46
CA ILE A 16 18.48 51.80 20.13
C ILE A 16 19.41 52.48 21.16
N GLY A 17 20.39 51.81 21.77
CA GLY A 17 20.69 50.37 21.76
C GLY A 17 22.19 50.08 21.90
N ILE A 18 22.55 48.95 22.53
CA ILE A 18 23.88 48.33 22.50
C ILE A 18 23.70 46.81 22.42
N SER A 19 24.54 46.13 21.66
CA SER A 19 24.34 44.74 21.22
C SER A 19 24.88 43.69 22.19
N GLY A 20 24.01 42.78 22.63
CA GLY A 20 24.39 41.46 23.13
C GLY A 20 23.96 40.38 22.13
N PHE A 21 24.90 39.60 21.59
CA PHE A 21 24.57 38.49 20.68
C PHE A 21 23.98 37.31 21.48
N SER A 22 22.65 37.29 21.64
CA SER A 22 21.96 36.07 22.06
C SER A 22 21.98 35.06 20.91
N VAL A 23 22.77 34.01 21.03
CA VAL A 23 22.67 32.85 20.13
C VAL A 23 21.35 32.15 20.43
N THR A 24 20.31 32.47 19.66
CA THR A 24 19.03 31.78 19.72
C THR A 24 19.27 30.29 19.44
N PRO A 25 18.76 29.36 20.27
CA PRO A 25 18.86 27.95 19.94
C PRO A 25 18.15 27.70 18.61
N ILE A 26 18.92 27.34 17.59
CA ILE A 26 18.37 26.85 16.32
C ILE A 26 17.46 25.69 16.71
N HIS A 27 16.16 25.88 16.53
CA HIS A 27 15.24 24.77 16.59
C HIS A 27 15.65 23.84 15.44
N LEU A 28 16.27 22.72 15.82
CA LEU A 28 16.37 21.56 14.94
C LEU A 28 14.93 21.20 14.54
N ILE A 29 14.53 21.68 13.37
CA ILE A 29 13.37 21.17 12.66
C ILE A 29 13.67 19.69 12.51
N LYS A 30 13.03 18.88 13.34
CA LYS A 30 13.17 17.42 13.30
C LYS A 30 12.74 17.04 11.89
N ALA A 31 13.69 16.59 11.07
CA ALA A 31 13.42 16.29 9.67
C ALA A 31 12.21 15.36 9.62
N GLN A 32 11.19 15.75 8.83
CA GLN A 32 10.02 14.91 8.67
C GLN A 32 10.49 13.56 8.14
N GLU A 33 10.13 12.48 8.83
CA GLU A 33 10.54 11.13 8.47
C GLU A 33 10.02 10.80 7.06
N VAL A 34 10.91 10.86 6.07
CA VAL A 34 10.61 10.57 4.67
C VAL A 34 10.70 9.05 4.49
N TYR A 35 9.55 8.42 4.41
CA TYR A 35 9.44 7.01 4.07
C TYR A 35 9.43 6.87 2.53
N PRO A 36 10.36 6.10 1.92
CA PRO A 36 10.40 5.92 0.46
C PRO A 36 9.07 5.40 -0.06
N ARG A 37 8.50 6.07 -1.05
CA ARG A 37 7.12 5.84 -1.51
C ARG A 37 6.96 4.45 -2.14
N GLU A 38 8.00 3.99 -2.79
CA GLU A 38 8.21 2.67 -3.38
C GLU A 38 8.28 1.52 -2.35
N GLU A 39 8.81 1.79 -1.15
CA GLU A 39 8.93 0.81 -0.06
C GLU A 39 7.70 0.82 0.86
N THR A 40 6.80 1.79 0.68
CA THR A 40 5.70 2.12 1.60
C THR A 40 4.34 1.80 1.02
N LEU A 41 3.50 1.12 1.81
CA LEU A 41 2.08 0.91 1.51
C LEU A 41 1.20 1.87 2.32
N TYR A 42 0.44 2.71 1.64
CA TYR A 42 -0.49 3.67 2.25
C TYR A 42 -1.94 3.14 2.24
N VAL A 43 -2.55 3.07 3.43
CA VAL A 43 -3.90 2.49 3.64
C VAL A 43 -4.79 3.35 4.54
N ASP A 44 -6.11 3.19 4.44
CA ASP A 44 -7.08 3.82 5.34
C ASP A 44 -7.12 3.16 6.73
N ILE A 45 -7.52 3.94 7.75
CA ILE A 45 -8.06 3.41 9.02
C ILE A 45 -9.60 3.34 8.91
N ASP A 46 -10.14 2.13 8.77
CA ASP A 46 -11.58 1.89 8.55
C ASP A 46 -12.48 2.31 9.73
N GLU A 47 -12.05 2.06 10.98
CA GLU A 47 -12.83 2.38 12.20
C GLU A 47 -12.80 3.89 12.58
N GLY A 48 -12.16 4.75 11.76
CA GLY A 48 -12.12 6.21 11.93
C GLY A 48 -10.91 6.74 12.71
N ARG A 49 -11.07 7.91 13.32
CA ARG A 49 -10.06 8.53 14.21
C ARG A 49 -9.90 7.70 15.49
N VAL A 50 -8.66 7.42 15.86
CA VAL A 50 -8.32 6.63 17.05
C VAL A 50 -8.17 7.55 18.25
N LEU A 51 -9.11 7.50 19.20
CA LEU A 51 -9.08 8.34 20.41
C LEU A 51 -8.11 7.83 21.50
N THR A 52 -7.55 6.62 21.35
CA THR A 52 -6.60 6.01 22.29
C THR A 52 -5.45 5.30 21.55
N PRO A 53 -4.55 6.05 20.87
CA PRO A 53 -3.52 5.47 20.00
C PRO A 53 -2.46 4.63 20.75
N ASP A 54 -2.40 4.75 22.07
CA ASP A 54 -1.54 3.95 22.96
C ASP A 54 -2.25 2.73 23.58
N LEU A 55 -3.52 2.44 23.21
CA LEU A 55 -4.26 1.27 23.69
C LEU A 55 -4.16 0.11 22.69
N TRP A 56 -3.33 -0.88 23.05
CA TRP A 56 -2.93 -2.03 22.24
C TRP A 56 -3.23 -3.39 22.89
N ASN A 57 -4.07 -3.38 23.93
CA ASN A 57 -4.66 -4.54 24.56
C ASN A 57 -5.97 -4.89 23.83
N PRO A 58 -6.00 -5.97 23.02
CA PRO A 58 -7.14 -6.28 22.16
C PRO A 58 -8.37 -6.77 22.93
N PHE A 59 -8.25 -7.06 24.23
CA PHE A 59 -9.37 -7.46 25.08
C PHE A 59 -10.14 -6.27 25.65
N LEU A 60 -9.61 -5.04 25.53
CA LEU A 60 -10.24 -3.85 26.09
C LEU A 60 -11.12 -3.10 25.07
N TRP A 61 -12.30 -2.69 25.54
CA TRP A 61 -13.14 -1.72 24.84
C TRP A 61 -12.36 -0.42 24.64
N GLY A 62 -12.33 0.08 23.40
CA GLY A 62 -11.51 1.23 23.01
C GLY A 62 -10.23 0.86 22.27
N CYS A 63 -9.78 -0.40 22.27
CA CYS A 63 -8.71 -0.84 21.37
C CYS A 63 -9.22 -0.79 19.91
N TYR A 64 -8.73 0.18 19.14
CA TYR A 64 -8.98 0.26 17.70
C TYR A 64 -8.13 -0.77 16.99
N ARG A 65 -8.76 -1.69 16.27
CA ARG A 65 -8.09 -2.90 15.77
C ARG A 65 -7.74 -2.79 14.29
N SER A 66 -8.54 -2.04 13.53
CA SER A 66 -8.26 -1.72 12.12
C SER A 66 -7.07 -0.78 11.91
N GLN A 67 -6.52 -0.16 12.97
CA GLN A 67 -5.37 0.75 12.86
C GLN A 67 -4.08 0.06 12.38
N GLY A 68 -4.05 -1.29 12.43
CA GLY A 68 -2.95 -2.13 11.98
C GLY A 68 -2.69 -3.33 12.88
N LEU A 69 -3.21 -3.28 14.12
CA LEU A 69 -3.07 -4.35 15.11
C LEU A 69 -3.48 -5.71 14.53
N ARG A 70 -4.65 -5.82 13.90
CA ARG A 70 -5.17 -7.13 13.48
C ARG A 70 -4.72 -7.58 12.09
N GLN A 71 -4.06 -6.71 11.32
CA GLN A 71 -3.71 -6.98 9.91
C GLN A 71 -2.22 -7.30 9.70
N TRP A 72 -1.33 -6.75 10.52
CA TRP A 72 0.12 -6.92 10.35
C TRP A 72 0.96 -6.95 11.64
N VAL A 73 0.41 -6.61 12.81
CA VAL A 73 1.11 -6.73 14.11
C VAL A 73 0.75 -8.03 14.83
N LYS A 74 -0.54 -8.40 14.90
CA LYS A 74 -1.04 -9.66 15.46
C LYS A 74 -1.26 -10.69 14.34
N GLU A 75 -0.99 -11.95 14.64
CA GLU A 75 -1.38 -13.10 13.83
C GLU A 75 -2.31 -14.03 14.60
N GLU A 76 -3.00 -14.93 13.89
CA GLU A 76 -4.01 -15.83 14.44
C GLU A 76 -3.60 -17.31 14.28
N LEU A 77 -4.21 -18.21 15.06
CA LEU A 77 -3.90 -19.66 14.96
C LEU A 77 -4.29 -20.23 13.58
N PHE A 78 -5.46 -19.85 13.09
CA PHE A 78 -6.02 -20.27 11.81
C PHE A 78 -6.75 -19.10 11.13
N TYR A 79 -6.84 -19.12 9.80
CA TYR A 79 -7.60 -18.14 9.01
C TYR A 79 -8.56 -18.81 8.03
N LEU A 80 -9.79 -18.29 7.94
CA LEU A 80 -10.75 -18.68 6.91
C LEU A 80 -10.52 -17.86 5.63
N ASN A 81 -10.27 -18.54 4.52
CA ASN A 81 -10.33 -17.98 3.18
C ASN A 81 -11.78 -18.05 2.67
N TRP A 82 -12.40 -16.92 2.34
CA TRP A 82 -13.83 -16.91 2.00
C TRP A 82 -14.09 -17.34 0.54
N GLU A 83 -13.10 -17.19 -0.34
CA GLU A 83 -13.21 -17.48 -1.78
C GLU A 83 -13.35 -19.00 -2.05
N ASN A 84 -12.81 -19.83 -1.16
CA ASN A 84 -12.84 -21.30 -1.27
C ASN A 84 -13.29 -22.02 0.02
N GLY A 85 -13.56 -21.29 1.11
CA GLY A 85 -13.97 -21.87 2.40
C GLY A 85 -12.88 -22.62 3.18
N THR A 86 -11.62 -22.57 2.74
CA THR A 86 -10.54 -23.33 3.38
C THR A 86 -10.03 -22.65 4.64
N ILE A 87 -9.57 -23.47 5.59
CA ILE A 87 -8.90 -23.03 6.81
C ILE A 87 -7.38 -23.11 6.59
N ILE A 88 -6.70 -21.99 6.71
CA ILE A 88 -5.24 -21.85 6.59
C ILE A 88 -4.62 -21.96 8.00
N PRO A 89 -3.84 -23.00 8.32
CA PRO A 89 -3.12 -23.11 9.59
C PRO A 89 -1.91 -22.17 9.61
N TRP A 90 -1.87 -21.21 10.54
CA TRP A 90 -0.86 -20.16 10.57
C TRP A 90 0.07 -20.25 11.79
N LEU A 91 -0.30 -19.71 12.97
CA LEU A 91 0.46 -19.97 14.20
C LEU A 91 0.30 -21.43 14.71
N ALA A 92 -0.68 -22.16 14.18
CA ALA A 92 -0.84 -23.59 14.36
C ALA A 92 -0.50 -24.38 13.08
N GLU A 93 -0.10 -25.63 13.25
CA GLU A 93 0.10 -26.61 12.17
C GLU A 93 -1.19 -27.38 11.86
N GLY A 94 -2.05 -27.61 12.86
CA GLY A 94 -3.30 -28.35 12.72
C GLY A 94 -4.08 -28.47 14.03
N TYR A 95 -5.23 -29.15 13.98
CA TYR A 95 -6.11 -29.34 15.12
C TYR A 95 -6.86 -30.68 15.06
N GLU A 96 -7.38 -31.13 16.20
CA GLU A 96 -8.33 -32.23 16.31
C GLU A 96 -9.54 -31.78 17.13
N ILE A 97 -10.73 -32.32 16.84
CA ILE A 97 -11.93 -32.16 17.67
C ILE A 97 -12.46 -33.56 17.98
N SER A 98 -12.79 -33.83 19.25
CA SER A 98 -13.34 -35.14 19.63
C SER A 98 -14.74 -35.36 19.02
N PRO A 99 -15.15 -36.61 18.73
CA PRO A 99 -16.47 -36.90 18.18
C PRO A 99 -17.65 -36.48 19.08
N ASP A 100 -17.42 -36.25 20.38
CA ASP A 100 -18.42 -35.74 21.33
C ASP A 100 -18.39 -34.21 21.50
N TYR A 101 -17.54 -33.51 20.73
CA TYR A 101 -17.36 -32.06 20.73
C TYR A 101 -17.02 -31.45 22.12
N LYS A 102 -16.36 -32.22 23.01
CA LYS A 102 -15.89 -31.73 24.33
C LYS A 102 -14.37 -31.56 24.45
N LYS A 103 -13.57 -31.99 23.48
CA LYS A 103 -12.10 -31.80 23.47
C LYS A 103 -11.67 -31.18 22.14
N ILE A 104 -10.81 -30.18 22.20
CA ILE A 104 -10.09 -29.63 21.04
C ILE A 104 -8.58 -29.75 21.31
N THR A 105 -7.85 -30.45 20.44
CA THR A 105 -6.37 -30.44 20.42
C THR A 105 -5.92 -29.38 19.41
N ILE A 106 -4.92 -28.55 19.72
CA ILE A 106 -4.24 -27.70 18.73
C ILE A 106 -2.74 -27.97 18.76
N TYR A 107 -2.17 -28.19 17.58
CA TYR A 107 -0.73 -28.35 17.36
C TYR A 107 -0.13 -26.99 16.99
N VAL A 108 0.70 -26.46 17.88
CA VAL A 108 1.33 -25.13 17.73
C VAL A 108 2.57 -25.25 16.84
N ARG A 109 2.71 -24.33 15.89
CA ARG A 109 3.78 -24.38 14.90
C ARG A 109 5.16 -24.17 15.53
N LYS A 110 6.15 -24.93 15.05
CA LYS A 110 7.55 -24.81 15.48
C LYS A 110 8.23 -23.60 14.84
N GLY A 111 9.18 -23.00 15.55
CA GLY A 111 9.96 -21.84 15.06
C GLY A 111 9.29 -20.48 15.18
N VAL A 112 8.01 -20.41 15.58
CA VAL A 112 7.28 -19.15 15.81
C VAL A 112 7.92 -18.36 16.97
N LYS A 113 8.11 -17.05 16.77
CA LYS A 113 8.73 -16.11 17.72
C LYS A 113 7.88 -14.86 17.89
N TRP A 114 7.75 -14.39 19.13
CA TRP A 114 7.25 -13.05 19.46
C TRP A 114 8.17 -11.95 18.90
N SER A 115 7.72 -10.69 18.89
CA SER A 115 8.48 -9.54 18.34
C SER A 115 9.64 -9.05 19.21
N ASP A 116 9.82 -9.64 20.38
CA ASP A 116 11.01 -9.52 21.24
C ASP A 116 11.95 -10.74 21.12
N GLY A 117 11.65 -11.67 20.20
CA GLY A 117 12.45 -12.88 19.95
C GLY A 117 12.12 -14.07 20.85
N VAL A 118 11.26 -13.92 21.87
CA VAL A 118 10.87 -15.04 22.74
C VAL A 118 10.06 -16.09 21.95
N PRO A 119 10.31 -17.40 22.08
CA PRO A 119 9.53 -18.42 21.38
C PRO A 119 8.04 -18.39 21.76
N PHE A 120 7.17 -18.45 20.74
CA PHE A 120 5.72 -18.63 20.94
C PHE A 120 5.42 -20.10 21.22
N THR A 121 4.57 -20.38 22.22
CA THR A 121 4.29 -21.75 22.64
C THR A 121 2.83 -21.99 23.04
N ALA A 122 2.46 -23.26 23.18
CA ALA A 122 1.22 -23.70 23.81
C ALA A 122 0.98 -23.10 25.22
N LYS A 123 2.04 -22.68 25.94
CA LYS A 123 1.93 -22.06 27.28
C LYS A 123 1.38 -20.64 27.22
N ASP A 124 1.63 -19.91 26.13
CA ASP A 124 1.05 -18.58 25.89
C ASP A 124 -0.45 -18.69 25.61
N ILE A 125 -0.86 -19.72 24.85
CA ILE A 125 -2.26 -20.04 24.60
C ILE A 125 -2.97 -20.45 25.89
N GLU A 126 -2.36 -21.35 26.67
CA GLU A 126 -2.87 -21.77 27.98
C GLU A 126 -3.04 -20.57 28.93
N PHE A 127 -2.01 -19.73 29.05
CA PHE A 127 -2.04 -18.51 29.86
C PHE A 127 -3.15 -17.56 29.41
N THR A 128 -3.25 -17.28 28.10
CA THR A 128 -4.28 -16.40 27.52
C THR A 128 -5.69 -16.82 27.96
N PHE A 129 -6.01 -18.11 27.81
CA PHE A 129 -7.34 -18.62 28.14
C PHE A 129 -7.60 -18.76 29.65
N LYS A 130 -6.56 -18.98 30.47
CA LYS A 130 -6.68 -18.94 31.94
C LYS A 130 -6.92 -17.52 32.45
N MET A 131 -6.13 -16.54 32.00
CA MET A 131 -6.31 -15.12 32.30
C MET A 131 -7.73 -14.63 31.92
N LEU A 132 -8.20 -14.94 30.71
CA LEU A 132 -9.57 -14.60 30.27
C LEU A 132 -10.66 -15.26 31.13
N LYS A 133 -10.40 -16.44 31.68
CA LYS A 133 -11.35 -17.16 32.55
C LYS A 133 -11.35 -16.62 33.98
N GLU A 134 -10.18 -16.26 34.50
CA GLU A 134 -9.99 -15.72 35.85
C GLU A 134 -10.51 -14.28 35.98
N HIS A 135 -10.39 -13.47 34.92
CA HIS A 135 -10.87 -12.08 34.86
C HIS A 135 -12.22 -11.92 34.12
N ALA A 136 -13.04 -12.97 34.08
CA ALA A 136 -14.29 -13.04 33.32
C ALA A 136 -15.30 -11.94 33.67
N SER A 137 -15.49 -10.98 32.76
CA SER A 137 -16.31 -9.78 32.98
C SER A 137 -16.75 -9.12 31.67
N VAL A 138 -17.80 -8.29 31.69
CA VAL A 138 -18.29 -7.54 30.51
C VAL A 138 -17.26 -6.54 29.95
N TRP A 139 -16.25 -6.17 30.75
CA TRP A 139 -15.22 -5.20 30.41
C TRP A 139 -14.02 -5.80 29.67
N LEU A 140 -13.87 -7.13 29.73
CA LEU A 140 -12.81 -7.88 29.07
C LEU A 140 -13.43 -8.76 27.97
N LEU A 141 -13.16 -8.44 26.70
CA LEU A 141 -13.74 -9.12 25.54
C LEU A 141 -13.46 -10.63 25.56
N TRP A 142 -14.39 -11.43 25.01
CA TRP A 142 -14.44 -12.90 25.02
C TRP A 142 -14.43 -13.59 26.41
N SER A 143 -14.00 -12.94 27.47
CA SER A 143 -13.73 -13.52 28.80
C SER A 143 -14.90 -14.32 29.40
N MET A 144 -16.12 -13.78 29.34
CA MET A 144 -17.34 -14.45 29.82
C MET A 144 -17.67 -15.72 29.02
N ASP A 145 -17.44 -15.71 27.71
CA ASP A 145 -17.72 -16.83 26.81
C ASP A 145 -16.65 -17.92 26.93
N VAL A 146 -15.38 -17.53 27.11
CA VAL A 146 -14.30 -18.43 27.52
C VAL A 146 -14.65 -19.13 28.83
N ASN A 147 -15.09 -18.41 29.86
CA ASN A 147 -15.48 -19.03 31.12
C ASN A 147 -16.74 -19.92 30.99
N ALA A 148 -17.69 -19.57 30.11
CA ALA A 148 -18.92 -20.33 29.88
C ALA A 148 -18.72 -21.62 29.05
N THR A 149 -17.83 -21.62 28.04
CA THR A 149 -17.55 -22.81 27.21
C THR A 149 -16.35 -23.62 27.69
N ILE A 150 -15.23 -23.01 28.13
CA ILE A 150 -14.01 -23.74 28.52
C ILE A 150 -14.10 -24.27 29.95
N ALA A 151 -14.02 -25.60 30.10
CA ALA A 151 -13.85 -26.27 31.38
C ALA A 151 -12.40 -26.16 31.88
N ASP A 152 -11.43 -26.49 31.02
CA ASP A 152 -10.00 -26.47 31.33
C ASP A 152 -9.15 -26.30 30.05
N VAL A 153 -7.92 -25.84 30.18
CA VAL A 153 -6.93 -25.72 29.10
C VAL A 153 -5.55 -26.11 29.62
N ARG A 154 -4.80 -26.93 28.87
CA ARG A 154 -3.51 -27.49 29.29
C ARG A 154 -2.50 -27.46 28.15
N ALA A 155 -1.32 -26.87 28.38
CA ALA A 155 -0.16 -27.08 27.52
C ALA A 155 0.48 -28.43 27.87
N ILE A 156 0.27 -29.44 27.02
CA ILE A 156 0.81 -30.80 27.21
C ILE A 156 2.33 -30.82 26.99
N ASN A 157 2.80 -30.00 26.06
CA ASN A 157 4.20 -29.67 25.81
C ASN A 157 4.23 -28.30 25.09
N ASN A 158 5.41 -27.76 24.77
CA ASN A 158 5.52 -26.43 24.11
C ASN A 158 4.76 -26.31 22.77
N TYR A 159 4.46 -27.42 22.09
CA TYR A 159 3.83 -27.48 20.76
C TYR A 159 2.45 -28.16 20.74
N THR A 160 1.83 -28.43 21.90
CA THR A 160 0.50 -29.05 21.96
C THR A 160 -0.32 -28.51 23.11
N VAL A 161 -1.46 -27.89 22.80
CA VAL A 161 -2.45 -27.43 23.79
C VAL A 161 -3.75 -28.23 23.63
N VAL A 162 -4.36 -28.58 24.75
CA VAL A 162 -5.65 -29.27 24.79
C VAL A 162 -6.66 -28.44 25.57
N PHE A 163 -7.80 -28.18 24.95
CA PHE A 163 -8.97 -27.56 25.56
C PHE A 163 -10.00 -28.62 25.89
N TYR A 164 -10.60 -28.51 27.07
CA TYR A 164 -11.76 -29.30 27.51
C TYR A 164 -12.95 -28.35 27.64
N LEU A 165 -14.08 -28.70 27.03
CA LEU A 165 -15.29 -27.87 27.01
C LEU A 165 -16.30 -28.36 28.06
N ARG A 166 -17.07 -27.43 28.66
CA ARG A 166 -18.06 -27.75 29.71
C ARG A 166 -19.26 -28.55 29.19
N LYS A 167 -19.54 -28.45 27.89
CA LYS A 167 -20.62 -29.12 27.14
C LYS A 167 -20.14 -29.35 25.70
N PRO A 168 -20.78 -30.25 24.92
CA PRO A 168 -20.59 -30.30 23.47
C PRO A 168 -20.83 -28.92 22.84
N ASP A 169 -19.85 -28.44 22.07
CA ASP A 169 -19.90 -27.12 21.41
C ASP A 169 -19.12 -27.21 20.08
N PRO A 170 -19.70 -27.77 19.00
CA PRO A 170 -19.04 -27.89 17.70
C PRO A 170 -18.61 -26.55 17.08
N HIS A 171 -19.22 -25.45 17.54
CA HIS A 171 -18.93 -24.09 17.07
C HIS A 171 -17.69 -23.47 17.74
N ALA A 172 -17.28 -23.97 18.91
CA ALA A 172 -16.18 -23.44 19.70
C ALA A 172 -14.87 -23.27 18.91
N PHE A 173 -14.56 -24.19 17.99
CA PHE A 173 -13.33 -24.12 17.19
C PHE A 173 -13.29 -22.87 16.28
N TYR A 174 -14.30 -22.73 15.41
CA TYR A 174 -14.44 -21.57 14.52
C TYR A 174 -14.66 -20.25 15.27
N ARG A 175 -15.25 -20.32 16.47
CA ARG A 175 -15.58 -19.16 17.30
C ARG A 175 -14.39 -18.60 18.07
N PHE A 176 -13.42 -19.45 18.45
CA PHE A 176 -12.28 -19.05 19.29
C PHE A 176 -10.93 -19.02 18.56
N PHE A 177 -10.72 -19.83 17.52
CA PHE A 177 -9.37 -20.04 16.94
C PHE A 177 -9.24 -19.69 15.44
N VAL A 178 -10.34 -19.44 14.74
CA VAL A 178 -10.35 -19.17 13.29
C VAL A 178 -10.71 -17.72 13.00
N ALA A 179 -9.75 -16.97 12.47
CA ALA A 179 -9.95 -15.63 11.91
C ALA A 179 -10.94 -15.69 10.74
N ARG A 180 -11.95 -14.84 10.76
CA ARG A 180 -13.02 -14.81 9.73
C ARG A 180 -13.42 -13.36 9.47
N ILE A 181 -14.68 -13.01 9.63
CA ILE A 181 -15.14 -11.60 9.56
C ILE A 181 -15.03 -10.86 10.89
N GLY A 182 -15.04 -11.60 11.99
CA GLY A 182 -14.49 -11.17 13.28
C GLY A 182 -13.19 -11.91 13.56
N GLU A 183 -12.47 -11.45 14.57
CA GLU A 183 -11.20 -12.03 15.01
C GLU A 183 -11.39 -13.39 15.70
N ALA A 184 -10.32 -14.19 15.70
CA ALA A 184 -10.14 -15.23 16.72
C ALA A 184 -9.75 -14.58 18.05
N ILE A 185 -9.70 -15.36 19.14
CA ILE A 185 -9.23 -14.86 20.43
C ILE A 185 -7.73 -14.52 20.30
N PRO A 186 -7.33 -13.25 20.53
CA PRO A 186 -5.92 -12.86 20.52
C PRO A 186 -5.10 -13.71 21.51
N ILE A 187 -4.05 -14.36 21.03
CA ILE A 187 -3.03 -14.96 21.92
C ILE A 187 -2.06 -13.87 22.34
N VAL A 188 -1.69 -13.85 23.62
CA VAL A 188 -0.78 -12.83 24.20
C VAL A 188 0.47 -13.44 24.83
N PRO A 189 1.63 -12.76 24.77
CA PRO A 189 2.89 -13.27 25.31
C PRO A 189 2.85 -13.41 26.82
N LYS A 190 3.00 -14.64 27.34
CA LYS A 190 2.91 -14.90 28.79
C LYS A 190 3.89 -14.05 29.59
N HIS A 191 5.14 -13.94 29.14
CA HIS A 191 6.22 -13.24 29.83
C HIS A 191 6.05 -11.73 29.93
N ILE A 192 5.16 -11.12 29.11
CA ILE A 192 4.83 -9.69 29.18
C ILE A 192 3.58 -9.45 30.05
N TRP A 193 2.62 -10.38 30.02
CA TRP A 193 1.29 -10.22 30.62
C TRP A 193 1.13 -10.87 32.00
N GLU A 194 1.99 -11.82 32.39
CA GLU A 194 1.98 -12.42 33.72
C GLU A 194 2.22 -11.35 34.81
N GLY A 195 1.38 -11.34 35.84
CA GLY A 195 1.40 -10.32 36.89
C GLY A 195 0.87 -8.93 36.47
N LYS A 196 0.32 -8.76 35.27
CA LYS A 196 -0.38 -7.52 34.86
C LYS A 196 -1.87 -7.63 35.16
N ASP A 197 -2.51 -6.49 35.42
CA ASP A 197 -3.97 -6.38 35.43
C ASP A 197 -4.50 -6.27 33.99
N PRO A 198 -5.20 -7.28 33.43
CA PRO A 198 -5.66 -7.26 32.04
C PRO A 198 -6.77 -6.24 31.79
N LEU A 199 -7.41 -5.71 32.83
CA LEU A 199 -8.40 -4.63 32.73
C LEU A 199 -7.75 -3.23 32.61
N LYS A 200 -6.43 -3.11 32.82
CA LYS A 200 -5.70 -1.83 32.80
C LYS A 200 -4.44 -1.82 31.93
N PHE A 201 -3.83 -2.98 31.67
CA PHE A 201 -2.60 -3.06 30.89
C PHE A 201 -2.86 -2.62 29.44
N LYS A 202 -2.04 -1.71 28.92
CA LYS A 202 -2.20 -1.18 27.55
C LYS A 202 -1.47 -1.98 26.46
N ASN A 203 -0.51 -2.85 26.82
CA ASN A 203 0.35 -3.56 25.88
C ASN A 203 1.04 -2.61 24.86
N TYR A 204 1.63 -1.52 25.35
CA TYR A 204 2.28 -0.48 24.55
C TYR A 204 3.73 -0.26 25.02
N PRO A 205 4.75 -0.37 24.14
CA PRO A 205 4.66 -0.80 22.74
C PRO A 205 4.15 -2.25 22.60
N PRO A 206 3.49 -2.59 21.48
CA PRO A 206 2.84 -3.88 21.30
C PRO A 206 3.82 -5.02 21.03
N VAL A 207 3.76 -6.07 21.85
CA VAL A 207 4.45 -7.35 21.59
C VAL A 207 3.43 -8.38 21.07
N PHE A 208 3.61 -8.78 19.81
CA PHE A 208 2.88 -9.85 19.12
C PHE A 208 3.81 -10.60 18.15
N THR A 209 3.35 -11.64 17.45
CA THR A 209 4.19 -12.47 16.57
C THR A 209 4.44 -11.87 15.17
N GLY A 210 3.63 -10.90 14.74
CA GLY A 210 3.45 -10.55 13.33
C GLY A 210 4.62 -9.87 12.60
N PRO A 211 4.48 -9.71 11.27
CA PRO A 211 5.54 -9.23 10.39
C PRO A 211 5.90 -7.75 10.51
N TYR A 212 5.22 -6.95 11.32
CA TYR A 212 5.52 -5.52 11.44
C TYR A 212 5.58 -5.06 12.89
N ARG A 213 6.54 -4.18 13.19
CA ARG A 213 6.63 -3.43 14.45
C ARG A 213 6.02 -2.04 14.29
N LEU A 214 5.42 -1.53 15.36
CA LEU A 214 4.90 -0.16 15.44
C LEU A 214 6.06 0.82 15.62
N VAL A 215 6.17 1.81 14.72
CA VAL A 215 7.15 2.90 14.80
C VAL A 215 6.52 4.17 15.37
N LYS A 216 5.30 4.50 14.92
CA LYS A 216 4.58 5.73 15.30
C LYS A 216 3.10 5.43 15.49
N ALA A 217 2.51 6.03 16.51
CA ALA A 217 1.07 6.02 16.76
C ALA A 217 0.57 7.44 17.06
N SER A 218 -0.58 7.80 16.51
CA SER A 218 -1.27 9.07 16.73
C SER A 218 -2.77 8.90 16.43
N GLU A 219 -3.61 9.90 16.71
CA GLU A 219 -5.05 9.75 16.48
C GLU A 219 -5.44 9.54 15.00
N THR A 220 -4.58 9.95 14.06
CA THR A 220 -4.89 9.96 12.62
C THR A 220 -3.84 9.26 11.75
N GLU A 221 -2.72 8.81 12.30
CA GLU A 221 -1.62 8.21 11.54
C GLU A 221 -0.87 7.19 12.39
N PHE A 222 -0.66 6.00 11.83
CA PHE A 222 0.17 4.94 12.40
C PHE A 222 1.19 4.51 11.35
N VAL A 223 2.46 4.43 11.76
CA VAL A 223 3.56 3.98 10.90
C VAL A 223 4.12 2.68 11.44
N TYR A 224 4.34 1.74 10.54
CA TYR A 224 4.83 0.40 10.80
C TYR A 224 6.04 0.10 9.93
N GLU A 225 7.00 -0.63 10.48
CA GLU A 225 8.18 -1.12 9.77
C GLU A 225 8.17 -2.65 9.79
N ARG A 226 8.50 -3.26 8.66
CA ARG A 226 8.55 -4.70 8.50
C ARG A 226 9.70 -5.29 9.33
N ARG A 227 9.37 -6.33 10.08
CA ARG A 227 10.30 -7.21 10.76
C ARG A 227 10.96 -8.16 9.76
N ASP A 228 12.18 -7.84 9.39
CA ASP A 228 13.04 -8.76 8.64
C ASP A 228 13.51 -9.96 9.51
N ASP A 229 13.29 -9.90 10.83
CA ASP A 229 13.46 -10.99 11.81
C ASP A 229 12.18 -11.87 12.01
N TRP A 230 11.12 -11.63 11.22
CA TRP A 230 9.82 -12.30 11.41
C TRP A 230 9.90 -13.82 11.15
N TRP A 231 9.33 -14.59 12.09
CA TRP A 231 9.44 -16.05 12.15
C TRP A 231 9.00 -16.77 10.86
N ALA A 232 8.00 -16.26 10.14
CA ALA A 232 7.51 -16.91 8.93
C ALA A 232 8.44 -16.72 7.71
N THR A 233 9.36 -15.75 7.75
CA THR A 233 10.45 -15.65 6.77
C THR A 233 11.41 -16.84 6.93
N GLU A 234 11.70 -17.25 8.16
CA GLU A 234 12.54 -18.41 8.48
C GLU A 234 11.80 -19.74 8.26
N VAL A 235 10.52 -19.83 8.64
CA VAL A 235 9.74 -21.09 8.63
C VAL A 235 9.04 -21.38 7.29
N PHE A 236 8.68 -20.37 6.51
CA PHE A 236 8.02 -20.56 5.20
C PHE A 236 8.76 -19.94 4.01
N GLY A 237 9.81 -19.13 4.23
CA GLY A 237 10.45 -18.35 3.16
C GLY A 237 9.59 -17.21 2.61
N VAL A 238 8.55 -16.78 3.35
CA VAL A 238 7.62 -15.72 2.90
C VAL A 238 7.90 -14.40 3.61
N LYS A 239 7.75 -13.27 2.91
CA LYS A 239 8.04 -11.94 3.42
C LYS A 239 7.08 -10.91 2.81
N PRO A 240 6.47 -10.00 3.58
CA PRO A 240 5.65 -8.93 3.00
C PRO A 240 6.47 -8.03 2.07
N ALA A 241 5.91 -7.68 0.91
CA ALA A 241 6.65 -6.90 -0.07
C ALA A 241 6.93 -5.45 0.39
N PRO A 242 5.97 -4.71 0.98
CA PRO A 242 6.27 -3.41 1.59
C PRO A 242 7.24 -3.57 2.77
N LYS A 243 8.08 -2.56 2.98
CA LYS A 243 8.94 -2.41 4.16
C LYS A 243 8.30 -1.49 5.19
N TYR A 244 7.48 -0.54 4.74
CA TYR A 244 6.67 0.30 5.61
C TYR A 244 5.18 0.15 5.29
N ILE A 245 4.33 0.25 6.31
CA ILE A 245 2.90 0.49 6.13
C ILE A 245 2.56 1.77 6.89
N ILE A 246 1.82 2.67 6.23
CA ILE A 246 1.31 3.90 6.85
C ILE A 246 -0.22 3.87 6.75
N ALA A 247 -0.87 3.66 7.90
CA ALA A 247 -2.32 3.66 8.03
C ALA A 247 -2.78 5.04 8.50
N VAL A 248 -3.67 5.68 7.75
CA VAL A 248 -4.05 7.09 7.95
C VAL A 248 -5.57 7.28 7.95
N TRP A 249 -6.06 8.10 8.87
CA TRP A 249 -7.41 8.64 8.85
C TRP A 249 -7.44 9.99 8.12
N TYR A 250 -7.80 9.98 6.85
CA TYR A 250 -7.90 11.20 6.01
C TYR A 250 -9.22 11.96 6.17
N GLY A 251 -10.24 11.37 6.80
CA GLY A 251 -11.58 11.95 6.92
C GLY A 251 -12.50 11.64 5.73
N PRO A 252 -13.30 12.61 5.24
CA PRO A 252 -14.31 12.41 4.19
C PRO A 252 -13.81 11.76 2.89
N GLU A 253 -14.74 11.12 2.17
CA GLU A 253 -14.52 10.37 0.93
C GLU A 253 -13.72 11.15 -0.12
N GLU A 254 -13.96 12.45 -0.27
CA GLU A 254 -13.33 13.31 -1.27
C GLU A 254 -11.82 13.46 -1.00
N LYS A 255 -11.43 13.56 0.28
CA LYS A 255 -10.01 13.59 0.67
C LYS A 255 -9.33 12.23 0.42
N ARG A 256 -10.07 11.15 0.65
CA ARG A 256 -9.62 9.76 0.44
C ARG A 256 -9.38 9.49 -1.06
N ILE A 257 -10.32 9.90 -1.91
CA ILE A 257 -10.21 9.88 -3.38
C ILE A 257 -9.05 10.75 -3.85
N MET A 258 -8.95 12.02 -3.43
CA MET A 258 -7.91 12.94 -3.91
C MET A 258 -6.48 12.58 -3.46
N ALA A 259 -6.31 11.77 -2.41
CA ALA A 259 -5.03 11.16 -2.07
C ALA A 259 -4.64 10.05 -3.07
N MET A 260 -5.60 9.18 -3.42
CA MET A 260 -5.39 8.06 -4.35
C MET A 260 -5.28 8.50 -5.80
N ALA A 261 -6.00 9.55 -6.19
CA ALA A 261 -5.88 10.21 -7.49
C ALA A 261 -4.48 10.84 -7.73
N ARG A 262 -3.63 10.89 -6.70
CA ARG A 262 -2.26 11.44 -6.74
C ARG A 262 -1.21 10.40 -6.32
N HIS A 263 -1.55 9.12 -6.37
CA HIS A 263 -0.73 7.99 -5.94
C HIS A 263 -0.17 8.11 -4.51
N LYS A 264 -0.85 8.85 -3.61
CA LYS A 264 -0.50 8.96 -2.17
C LYS A 264 -1.32 7.98 -1.31
N ARG A 265 -1.79 6.89 -1.93
CA ARG A 265 -2.59 5.83 -1.32
C ARG A 265 -2.57 4.60 -2.23
N ASP A 266 -2.49 3.42 -1.63
CA ASP A 266 -2.45 2.14 -2.34
C ASP A 266 -3.73 1.31 -2.15
N ALA A 267 -4.39 1.43 -0.99
CA ALA A 267 -5.72 0.83 -0.76
C ALA A 267 -6.67 1.83 -0.09
N ILE A 268 -7.91 1.91 -0.59
CA ILE A 268 -8.98 2.78 -0.04
C ILE A 268 -10.08 1.92 0.59
N CYS A 269 -10.49 2.27 1.83
CA CYS A 269 -11.68 1.68 2.44
C CYS A 269 -12.95 2.15 1.71
N ASP A 270 -14.08 1.53 1.99
CA ASP A 270 -15.33 1.65 1.21
C ASP A 270 -15.66 3.06 0.68
N ILE A 271 -15.93 3.16 -0.63
CA ILE A 271 -16.34 4.40 -1.31
C ILE A 271 -17.67 4.22 -2.06
N SER A 272 -18.19 5.32 -2.60
CA SER A 272 -19.35 5.33 -3.50
C SER A 272 -19.00 4.86 -4.91
N VAL A 273 -20.01 4.52 -5.72
CA VAL A 273 -19.77 4.13 -7.13
C VAL A 273 -19.34 5.36 -7.93
N SER A 274 -20.03 6.50 -7.76
CA SER A 274 -19.62 7.79 -8.32
C SER A 274 -18.21 8.18 -7.90
N GLY A 275 -17.86 8.03 -6.61
CA GLY A 275 -16.52 8.29 -6.10
C GLY A 275 -15.44 7.40 -6.73
N TYR A 276 -15.73 6.10 -6.92
CA TYR A 276 -14.86 5.19 -7.66
C TYR A 276 -14.72 5.57 -9.14
N LEU A 277 -15.81 5.95 -9.82
CA LEU A 277 -15.79 6.38 -11.22
C LEU A 277 -15.02 7.70 -11.41
N THR A 278 -15.19 8.67 -10.50
CA THR A 278 -14.36 9.88 -10.45
C THR A 278 -12.89 9.53 -10.21
N LEU A 279 -12.59 8.65 -9.25
CA LEU A 279 -11.24 8.18 -8.99
C LEU A 279 -10.58 7.52 -10.21
N ARG A 280 -11.29 6.61 -10.89
CA ARG A 280 -10.80 5.92 -12.11
C ARG A 280 -10.62 6.89 -13.29
N GLY A 281 -11.38 7.98 -13.34
CA GLY A 281 -11.21 9.05 -14.32
C GLY A 281 -10.01 9.97 -14.04
N LEU A 282 -9.57 10.08 -12.79
CA LEU A 282 -8.40 10.86 -12.38
C LEU A 282 -7.11 10.02 -12.32
N ASN A 283 -7.22 8.72 -12.06
CA ASN A 283 -6.11 7.78 -11.95
C ASN A 283 -6.48 6.44 -12.65
N PRO A 284 -5.91 6.17 -13.85
CA PRO A 284 -6.22 4.97 -14.63
C PRO A 284 -5.57 3.69 -14.08
N TYR A 285 -4.69 3.78 -13.09
CA TYR A 285 -4.07 2.63 -12.42
C TYR A 285 -4.99 2.01 -11.35
N VAL A 286 -6.15 2.62 -11.07
CA VAL A 286 -7.07 2.16 -10.03
C VAL A 286 -7.92 0.98 -10.51
N VAL A 287 -7.84 -0.12 -9.76
CA VAL A 287 -8.65 -1.34 -9.96
C VAL A 287 -9.57 -1.57 -8.75
N ALA A 288 -10.66 -2.30 -8.95
CA ALA A 288 -11.55 -2.80 -7.90
C ALA A 288 -11.74 -4.31 -8.03
N TRP A 289 -12.61 -4.90 -7.19
CA TRP A 289 -12.83 -6.34 -7.15
C TRP A 289 -13.39 -6.90 -8.47
N TYR A 290 -14.46 -6.29 -9.00
CA TYR A 290 -14.93 -6.51 -10.38
C TYR A 290 -14.44 -5.38 -11.29
N LYS A 291 -14.16 -5.70 -12.56
CA LYS A 291 -13.83 -4.71 -13.60
C LYS A 291 -15.03 -3.83 -13.97
N GLU A 292 -16.22 -4.43 -13.98
CA GLU A 292 -17.51 -3.82 -14.32
C GLU A 292 -18.41 -3.68 -13.09
N ALA A 293 -19.52 -2.96 -13.25
CA ALA A 293 -20.51 -2.78 -12.18
C ALA A 293 -20.96 -4.15 -11.62
N PRO A 294 -21.01 -4.33 -10.28
CA PRO A 294 -21.04 -3.29 -9.24
C PRO A 294 -19.66 -2.79 -8.77
N TYR A 295 -18.54 -3.25 -9.35
CA TYR A 295 -17.13 -3.02 -8.95
C TYR A 295 -16.73 -3.55 -7.56
N ALA A 296 -17.67 -3.58 -6.62
CA ALA A 296 -17.51 -3.95 -5.21
C ALA A 296 -17.50 -5.46 -4.94
N TYR A 297 -16.84 -5.87 -3.86
CA TYR A 297 -17.04 -7.19 -3.26
C TYR A 297 -18.45 -7.26 -2.66
N VAL A 298 -19.28 -8.22 -3.08
CA VAL A 298 -20.68 -8.35 -2.65
C VAL A 298 -21.17 -9.80 -2.78
N PRO A 299 -21.89 -10.37 -1.79
CA PRO A 299 -22.12 -9.83 -0.44
C PRO A 299 -20.83 -9.85 0.42
N ALA A 300 -20.64 -8.86 1.30
CA ALA A 300 -19.41 -8.66 2.08
C ALA A 300 -19.45 -9.24 3.51
N GLY A 301 -20.45 -10.06 3.84
CA GLY A 301 -20.56 -10.87 5.06
C GLY A 301 -21.22 -10.18 6.28
N CYS A 302 -21.77 -8.97 6.12
CA CYS A 302 -22.32 -8.18 7.22
C CYS A 302 -23.66 -7.48 6.85
N ALA A 303 -24.81 -8.16 6.95
CA ALA A 303 -26.11 -7.63 6.53
C ALA A 303 -26.42 -6.25 7.15
N ARG A 304 -26.93 -5.31 6.35
CA ARG A 304 -27.27 -3.95 6.79
C ARG A 304 -28.73 -3.90 7.26
N TYR A 305 -28.96 -3.29 8.43
CA TYR A 305 -30.28 -3.22 9.04
C TYR A 305 -30.51 -1.91 9.81
N LEU A 306 -31.78 -1.51 9.94
CA LEU A 306 -32.20 -0.45 10.84
C LEU A 306 -32.41 -1.04 12.23
N LYS A 307 -31.47 -0.76 13.12
CA LYS A 307 -31.50 -1.15 14.53
C LYS A 307 -32.49 -0.29 15.30
N LEU A 308 -33.28 -0.91 16.19
CA LEU A 308 -34.29 -0.22 16.98
C LEU A 308 -34.12 -0.45 18.48
N ASN A 309 -34.34 0.60 19.29
CA ASN A 309 -34.37 0.49 20.74
C ASN A 309 -35.68 -0.15 21.22
N ARG A 310 -35.72 -1.49 21.20
CA ARG A 310 -36.86 -2.32 21.62
C ARG A 310 -37.34 -2.10 23.06
N ASN A 311 -36.60 -1.37 23.89
CA ASN A 311 -37.00 -1.04 25.27
C ASN A 311 -37.68 0.35 25.37
N LYS A 312 -37.66 1.15 24.29
CA LYS A 312 -38.26 2.49 24.24
C LYS A 312 -39.59 2.46 23.48
N TYR A 313 -40.58 3.18 24.00
CA TYR A 313 -41.88 3.36 23.33
C TYR A 313 -41.75 4.41 22.22
N PRO A 314 -42.35 4.20 21.02
CA PRO A 314 -43.21 3.06 20.64
C PRO A 314 -42.48 1.89 19.95
N TRP A 315 -41.15 1.96 19.76
CA TRP A 315 -40.36 0.95 19.04
C TRP A 315 -40.40 -0.46 19.67
N ASN A 316 -40.80 -0.55 20.94
CA ASN A 316 -41.07 -1.80 21.63
C ASN A 316 -42.29 -2.58 21.07
N ILE A 317 -43.22 -1.92 20.38
CA ILE A 317 -44.42 -2.54 19.78
C ILE A 317 -44.06 -3.23 18.45
N THR A 318 -44.47 -4.49 18.28
CA THR A 318 -44.13 -5.32 17.10
C THR A 318 -44.75 -4.76 15.82
N GLU A 319 -45.99 -4.34 15.92
CA GLU A 319 -46.82 -3.80 14.86
C GLU A 319 -46.25 -2.46 14.35
N VAL A 320 -45.67 -1.65 15.24
CA VAL A 320 -44.96 -0.40 14.87
C VAL A 320 -43.67 -0.71 14.10
N ARG A 321 -42.93 -1.78 14.45
CA ARG A 321 -41.74 -2.21 13.69
C ARG A 321 -42.13 -2.74 12.30
N TRP A 322 -43.24 -3.45 12.19
CA TRP A 322 -43.79 -3.88 10.90
C TRP A 322 -44.27 -2.70 10.04
N ALA A 323 -45.01 -1.75 10.60
CA ALA A 323 -45.38 -0.51 9.91
C ALA A 323 -44.13 0.26 9.43
N LEU A 324 -43.12 0.39 10.28
CA LEU A 324 -41.85 1.04 9.93
C LEU A 324 -41.13 0.31 8.78
N SER A 325 -41.14 -1.03 8.77
CA SER A 325 -40.55 -1.82 7.68
C SER A 325 -41.28 -1.66 6.34
N LEU A 326 -42.61 -1.56 6.39
CA LEU A 326 -43.48 -1.32 5.23
C LEU A 326 -43.38 0.12 4.69
N ALA A 327 -42.98 1.07 5.53
CA ALA A 327 -42.73 2.47 5.13
C ALA A 327 -41.34 2.71 4.49
N ILE A 328 -40.46 1.70 4.45
CA ILE A 328 -39.08 1.82 3.96
C ILE A 328 -38.96 1.26 2.53
N ASP A 329 -38.71 2.14 1.56
CA ASP A 329 -38.40 1.76 0.18
C ASP A 329 -36.92 1.34 0.07
N ARG A 330 -36.70 0.03 -0.06
CA ARG A 330 -35.37 -0.55 -0.18
C ARG A 330 -34.76 -0.39 -1.57
N ASP A 331 -35.57 -0.18 -2.61
CA ASP A 331 -35.07 0.12 -3.96
C ASP A 331 -34.58 1.57 -4.04
N GLU A 332 -35.23 2.51 -3.36
CA GLU A 332 -34.70 3.88 -3.20
C GLU A 332 -33.39 3.89 -2.39
N ILE A 333 -33.23 3.05 -1.35
CA ILE A 333 -31.94 2.86 -0.65
C ILE A 333 -30.88 2.29 -1.60
N ILE A 334 -31.19 1.23 -2.36
CA ILE A 334 -30.25 0.64 -3.34
C ILE A 334 -29.84 1.67 -4.40
N ARG A 335 -30.79 2.43 -4.93
CA ARG A 335 -30.58 3.44 -5.98
C ARG A 335 -29.81 4.66 -5.49
N ILE A 336 -30.14 5.21 -4.33
CA ILE A 336 -29.60 6.50 -3.85
C ILE A 336 -28.40 6.30 -2.91
N ALA A 337 -28.48 5.37 -1.95
CA ALA A 337 -27.37 5.16 -1.02
C ALA A 337 -26.26 4.28 -1.61
N TYR A 338 -26.62 3.32 -2.45
CA TYR A 338 -25.69 2.34 -3.03
C TYR A 338 -25.45 2.45 -4.54
N GLU A 339 -26.18 3.32 -5.27
CA GLU A 339 -26.01 3.49 -6.73
C GLU A 339 -26.12 2.16 -7.50
N GLY A 340 -27.03 1.29 -7.07
CA GLY A 340 -27.25 -0.04 -7.67
C GLY A 340 -26.23 -1.12 -7.28
N SER A 341 -25.21 -0.80 -6.47
CA SER A 341 -24.13 -1.76 -6.13
C SER A 341 -24.47 -2.86 -5.11
N THR A 342 -25.74 -3.01 -4.71
CA THR A 342 -26.18 -4.08 -3.79
C THR A 342 -27.65 -4.46 -4.00
N THR A 343 -28.11 -5.51 -3.31
CA THR A 343 -29.46 -6.08 -3.36
C THR A 343 -30.17 -6.04 -2.00
N LYS A 344 -31.51 -6.15 -2.00
CA LYS A 344 -32.31 -6.28 -0.78
C LYS A 344 -31.90 -7.55 -0.02
N VAL A 345 -31.97 -7.51 1.31
CA VAL A 345 -31.84 -8.71 2.15
C VAL A 345 -33.12 -8.86 2.99
N PRO A 346 -33.80 -10.03 2.98
CA PRO A 346 -35.07 -10.21 3.69
C PRO A 346 -34.89 -10.59 5.17
N THR A 347 -33.66 -10.82 5.62
CA THR A 347 -33.34 -11.23 6.99
C THR A 347 -32.05 -10.57 7.47
N LEU A 348 -31.59 -10.89 8.68
CA LEU A 348 -30.26 -10.53 9.18
C LEU A 348 -29.12 -11.42 8.64
N PHE A 349 -29.40 -12.29 7.66
CA PHE A 349 -28.44 -13.16 7.00
C PHE A 349 -28.26 -12.76 5.55
N GLU A 350 -27.02 -12.57 5.12
CA GLU A 350 -26.71 -12.30 3.72
C GLU A 350 -26.88 -13.54 2.84
N THR A 351 -27.15 -13.31 1.56
CA THR A 351 -27.32 -14.36 0.53
C THR A 351 -25.97 -14.92 0.06
N VAL A 352 -25.11 -15.31 1.00
CA VAL A 352 -23.79 -15.93 0.74
C VAL A 352 -23.92 -17.44 0.56
N LYS A 353 -23.05 -18.03 -0.26
CA LYS A 353 -23.11 -19.45 -0.68
C LYS A 353 -23.19 -20.44 0.48
N SER A 354 -22.48 -20.19 1.58
CA SER A 354 -22.48 -21.02 2.79
C SER A 354 -23.83 -21.03 3.54
N LEU A 355 -24.67 -20.01 3.37
CA LEU A 355 -25.96 -19.91 4.06
C LEU A 355 -27.18 -20.32 3.25
N MET A 356 -27.09 -20.40 1.92
CA MET A 356 -28.19 -20.87 1.06
C MET A 356 -28.81 -22.21 1.53
N PRO A 357 -28.07 -23.21 2.07
CA PRO A 357 -28.64 -24.44 2.61
C PRO A 357 -29.53 -24.29 3.86
N TYR A 358 -29.62 -23.09 4.44
CA TYR A 358 -30.54 -22.72 5.53
C TYR A 358 -31.57 -21.69 5.05
N LEU A 359 -31.17 -20.71 4.22
CA LEU A 359 -32.10 -19.68 3.71
C LEU A 359 -33.22 -20.29 2.85
N VAL A 360 -32.95 -21.38 2.12
CA VAL A 360 -33.99 -22.15 1.39
C VAL A 360 -35.06 -22.74 2.33
N THR A 361 -34.75 -23.00 3.61
CA THR A 361 -35.70 -23.62 4.55
C THR A 361 -36.68 -22.62 5.18
N ILE A 362 -36.69 -21.36 4.73
CA ILE A 362 -37.55 -20.28 5.23
C ILE A 362 -38.27 -19.50 4.11
N GLU A 363 -38.22 -19.95 2.85
CA GLU A 363 -38.82 -19.22 1.71
C GLU A 363 -40.34 -19.06 1.79
N ASP A 364 -41.03 -19.98 2.47
CA ASP A 364 -42.46 -19.91 2.79
C ASP A 364 -42.74 -18.88 3.90
N LEU A 365 -41.92 -18.88 4.96
CA LEU A 365 -41.98 -17.86 6.02
C LEU A 365 -41.70 -16.46 5.48
N LEU A 366 -40.88 -16.32 4.43
CA LEU A 366 -40.65 -15.04 3.75
C LEU A 366 -41.79 -14.61 2.80
N LYS A 367 -42.71 -15.52 2.45
CA LYS A 367 -43.95 -15.19 1.73
C LYS A 367 -45.05 -14.72 2.70
N GLU A 368 -45.10 -15.30 3.90
CA GLU A 368 -45.97 -14.85 5.01
C GLU A 368 -45.47 -13.52 5.61
N TYR A 369 -44.19 -13.47 5.99
CA TYR A 369 -43.52 -12.33 6.60
C TYR A 369 -42.58 -11.63 5.60
N ASN A 370 -43.15 -11.03 4.56
CA ASN A 370 -42.36 -10.28 3.56
C ASN A 370 -41.82 -8.97 4.15
N THR A 371 -40.68 -9.06 4.82
CA THR A 371 -39.92 -7.93 5.37
C THR A 371 -39.49 -6.89 4.33
N THR A 372 -39.51 -7.23 3.04
CA THR A 372 -39.05 -6.37 1.93
C THR A 372 -40.19 -5.68 1.16
N GLU A 373 -41.45 -5.92 1.55
CA GLU A 373 -42.61 -5.18 1.03
C GLU A 373 -42.48 -3.69 1.37
N TYR A 374 -42.65 -2.83 0.36
CA TYR A 374 -42.85 -1.38 0.55
C TYR A 374 -44.31 -1.06 0.25
N ASN A 375 -45.03 -0.63 1.28
CA ASN A 375 -46.47 -0.40 1.24
C ASN A 375 -46.87 0.62 2.33
N PRO A 376 -46.70 1.93 2.07
CA PRO A 376 -46.92 2.97 3.07
C PRO A 376 -48.39 3.11 3.50
N GLU A 377 -49.38 2.76 2.66
CA GLU A 377 -50.79 2.76 3.08
C GLU A 377 -51.08 1.63 4.08
N LYS A 378 -50.54 0.42 3.87
CA LYS A 378 -50.61 -0.68 4.86
C LYS A 378 -49.88 -0.33 6.16
N ALA A 379 -48.75 0.40 6.08
CA ALA A 379 -48.05 0.92 7.26
C ALA A 379 -48.91 1.93 8.05
N LYS A 380 -49.55 2.86 7.34
CA LYS A 380 -50.49 3.85 7.88
C LYS A 380 -51.69 3.19 8.53
N GLU A 381 -52.33 2.21 7.88
CA GLU A 381 -53.43 1.44 8.45
C GLU A 381 -53.05 0.79 9.79
N ILE A 382 -51.85 0.23 9.91
CA ILE A 382 -51.37 -0.38 11.16
C ILE A 382 -51.23 0.67 12.26
N LEU A 383 -50.66 1.84 11.95
CA LEU A 383 -50.55 2.94 12.92
C LEU A 383 -51.92 3.49 13.35
N GLU A 384 -52.86 3.67 12.41
CA GLU A 384 -54.22 4.12 12.69
C GLU A 384 -55.00 3.10 13.55
N LYS A 385 -54.86 1.79 13.28
CA LYS A 385 -55.43 0.69 14.10
C LYS A 385 -54.83 0.64 15.51
N LEU A 386 -53.57 1.04 15.67
CA LEU A 386 -52.92 1.21 16.98
C LEU A 386 -53.30 2.54 17.68
N GLY A 387 -54.12 3.38 17.06
CA GLY A 387 -54.60 4.65 17.63
C GLY A 387 -53.68 5.85 17.41
N PHE A 388 -52.64 5.74 16.56
CA PHE A 388 -51.85 6.90 16.13
C PHE A 388 -52.69 7.78 15.20
N LYS A 389 -52.45 9.10 15.22
CA LYS A 389 -53.16 10.07 14.38
C LYS A 389 -52.18 11.07 13.79
N LYS A 390 -52.49 11.65 12.62
CA LYS A 390 -51.70 12.75 12.07
C LYS A 390 -51.94 14.04 12.86
N GLY A 391 -50.85 14.71 13.24
CA GLY A 391 -50.86 16.10 13.70
C GLY A 391 -51.06 17.08 12.53
N SER A 392 -51.25 18.36 12.85
CA SER A 392 -51.47 19.44 11.88
C SER A 392 -50.26 19.70 10.95
N ASP A 393 -49.07 19.21 11.30
CA ASP A 393 -47.83 19.28 10.52
C ASP A 393 -47.54 17.98 9.74
N GLY A 394 -48.46 17.02 9.74
CA GLY A 394 -48.30 15.74 9.04
C GLY A 394 -47.42 14.71 9.78
N ILE A 395 -46.88 15.03 10.95
CA ILE A 395 -46.17 14.07 11.80
C ILE A 395 -47.17 13.21 12.58
N TRP A 396 -46.87 11.93 12.77
CA TRP A 396 -47.67 11.03 13.60
C TRP A 396 -47.62 11.43 15.08
N VAL A 397 -48.77 11.39 15.74
CA VAL A 397 -48.93 11.54 17.19
C VAL A 397 -49.32 10.17 17.75
N THR A 398 -48.63 9.74 18.80
CA THR A 398 -48.85 8.45 19.47
C THR A 398 -50.17 8.46 20.26
N PRO A 399 -50.73 7.29 20.61
CA PRO A 399 -51.82 7.16 21.59
C PRO A 399 -51.58 7.83 22.95
N LYS A 400 -50.32 8.18 23.28
CA LYS A 400 -49.96 8.90 24.51
C LYS A 400 -49.87 10.42 24.33
N GLY A 401 -50.29 10.95 23.17
CA GLY A 401 -50.26 12.39 22.85
C GLY A 401 -48.88 12.94 22.50
N THR A 402 -47.83 12.11 22.45
CA THR A 402 -46.48 12.55 22.04
C THR A 402 -46.36 12.53 20.51
N ARG A 403 -45.59 13.45 19.95
CA ARG A 403 -45.13 13.37 18.55
C ARG A 403 -44.26 12.11 18.34
N LEU A 404 -44.22 11.61 17.12
CA LEU A 404 -43.42 10.45 16.73
C LEU A 404 -42.06 10.92 16.16
N GLU A 405 -41.17 11.24 17.08
CA GLU A 405 -39.80 11.72 16.83
C GLU A 405 -38.77 10.61 17.07
N ALA A 406 -37.67 10.62 16.32
CA ALA A 406 -36.56 9.67 16.46
C ALA A 406 -35.18 10.32 16.26
N THR A 407 -34.20 9.87 17.04
CA THR A 407 -32.77 10.05 16.72
C THR A 407 -32.23 8.81 16.00
N LEU A 408 -31.85 8.96 14.72
CA LEU A 408 -31.20 7.95 13.91
C LEU A 408 -29.68 8.11 13.99
N ILE A 409 -29.01 7.21 14.72
CA ILE A 409 -27.55 7.15 14.78
C ILE A 409 -26.99 6.62 13.45
N THR A 410 -25.91 7.25 12.99
CA THR A 410 -25.08 6.76 11.88
C THR A 410 -23.60 6.93 12.22
N LEU A 411 -22.71 6.31 11.43
CA LEU A 411 -21.29 6.17 11.75
C LEU A 411 -20.39 7.03 10.85
N SER A 412 -19.56 7.88 11.47
CA SER A 412 -18.69 8.84 10.80
C SER A 412 -17.67 8.24 9.81
N PRO A 413 -17.12 7.02 10.00
CA PRO A 413 -16.18 6.44 9.04
C PRO A 413 -16.88 5.79 7.83
N PHE A 414 -18.15 5.39 8.01
CA PHE A 414 -18.88 4.55 7.07
C PHE A 414 -19.79 5.40 6.19
N ILE A 415 -19.29 5.72 5.00
CA ILE A 415 -20.01 6.56 4.02
C ILE A 415 -21.34 5.91 3.60
N GLU A 416 -21.40 4.58 3.50
CA GLU A 416 -22.61 3.86 3.15
C GLU A 416 -23.65 3.95 4.28
N PHE A 417 -23.23 3.95 5.55
CA PHE A 417 -24.11 4.18 6.69
C PHE A 417 -24.71 5.59 6.68
N GLN A 418 -23.89 6.60 6.37
CA GLN A 418 -24.35 8.00 6.30
C GLN A 418 -25.36 8.19 5.15
N ARG A 419 -25.11 7.58 3.99
CA ARG A 419 -26.02 7.63 2.85
C ARG A 419 -27.32 6.84 3.07
N ILE A 420 -27.28 5.66 3.71
CA ILE A 420 -28.49 4.94 4.15
C ILE A 420 -29.29 5.83 5.12
N ALA A 421 -28.64 6.47 6.09
CA ALA A 421 -29.31 7.29 7.10
C ALA A 421 -30.02 8.50 6.48
N MET A 422 -29.42 9.16 5.48
CA MET A 422 -30.06 10.26 4.75
C MET A 422 -31.30 9.81 3.97
N VAL A 423 -31.24 8.67 3.28
CA VAL A 423 -32.41 8.11 2.55
C VAL A 423 -33.51 7.69 3.52
N LEU A 424 -33.16 7.00 4.61
CA LEU A 424 -34.13 6.61 5.64
C LEU A 424 -34.80 7.83 6.29
N ALA A 425 -34.03 8.84 6.71
CA ALA A 425 -34.62 10.05 7.30
C ALA A 425 -35.60 10.72 6.32
N ALA A 426 -35.24 10.85 5.03
CA ALA A 426 -36.14 11.39 4.02
C ALA A 426 -37.41 10.54 3.82
N GLN A 427 -37.30 9.21 3.73
CA GLN A 427 -38.45 8.30 3.63
C GLN A 427 -39.39 8.43 4.83
N LEU A 428 -38.82 8.39 6.03
CA LEU A 428 -39.56 8.43 7.27
C LEU A 428 -40.20 9.81 7.51
N GLN A 429 -39.55 10.90 7.13
CA GLN A 429 -40.15 12.24 7.14
C GLN A 429 -41.34 12.34 6.16
N ARG A 430 -41.23 11.77 4.95
CA ARG A 430 -42.35 11.71 3.98
C ARG A 430 -43.51 10.85 4.50
N PHE A 431 -43.23 9.78 5.24
CA PHE A 431 -44.24 9.00 5.97
C PHE A 431 -44.77 9.72 7.25
N GLY A 432 -44.10 10.79 7.67
CA GLY A 432 -44.44 11.63 8.82
C GLY A 432 -43.98 11.06 10.17
N ILE A 433 -42.76 10.54 10.24
CA ILE A 433 -41.97 10.34 11.45
C ILE A 433 -40.86 11.40 11.41
N ASP A 434 -40.66 12.14 12.48
CA ASP A 434 -39.70 13.24 12.52
C ASP A 434 -38.30 12.69 12.88
N VAL A 435 -37.37 12.65 11.92
CA VAL A 435 -36.09 11.92 12.05
C VAL A 435 -34.86 12.83 12.03
N SER A 436 -34.23 12.95 13.18
CA SER A 436 -32.94 13.64 13.36
C SER A 436 -31.76 12.66 13.18
N ILE A 437 -30.83 12.96 12.26
CA ILE A 437 -29.62 12.14 12.07
C ILE A 437 -28.53 12.57 13.06
N LYS A 438 -27.93 11.60 13.76
CA LYS A 438 -26.79 11.81 14.65
C LYS A 438 -25.58 11.02 14.19
N ASN A 439 -24.68 11.69 13.47
CA ASN A 439 -23.41 11.10 13.04
C ASN A 439 -22.44 10.98 14.24
N LEU A 440 -21.85 9.81 14.46
CA LEU A 440 -20.99 9.51 15.61
C LEU A 440 -19.78 8.66 15.20
N ASP A 441 -18.67 8.83 15.92
CA ASP A 441 -17.55 7.89 15.86
C ASP A 441 -17.93 6.54 16.51
N TRP A 442 -17.19 5.48 16.18
CA TRP A 442 -17.48 4.10 16.58
C TRP A 442 -17.70 3.93 18.10
N GLY A 443 -16.76 4.40 18.93
CA GLY A 443 -16.84 4.29 20.40
C GLY A 443 -18.11 4.95 20.99
N PRO A 444 -18.36 6.25 20.73
CA PRO A 444 -19.59 6.93 21.14
C PRO A 444 -20.88 6.25 20.66
N ALA A 445 -20.92 5.74 19.43
CA ALA A 445 -22.09 5.03 18.89
C ALA A 445 -22.35 3.70 19.62
N VAL A 446 -21.32 2.88 19.83
CA VAL A 446 -21.42 1.62 20.60
C VAL A 446 -21.85 1.90 22.03
N SER A 447 -21.31 2.94 22.68
CA SER A 447 -21.71 3.35 24.04
C SER A 447 -23.19 3.77 24.10
N ALA A 448 -23.69 4.53 23.13
CA ALA A 448 -25.10 4.89 23.04
C ALA A 448 -26.01 3.66 22.86
N ILE A 449 -25.62 2.70 22.02
CA ILE A 449 -26.38 1.47 21.79
C ILE A 449 -26.39 0.57 23.04
N VAL A 450 -25.24 0.31 23.65
CA VAL A 450 -25.11 -0.54 24.85
C VAL A 450 -25.82 0.06 26.06
N THR A 451 -25.81 1.38 26.22
CA THR A 451 -26.52 2.06 27.33
C THR A 451 -28.00 2.37 27.03
N GLY A 452 -28.53 1.95 25.87
CA GLY A 452 -29.93 2.19 25.48
C GLY A 452 -30.28 3.66 25.19
N LYS A 453 -29.27 4.52 24.99
CA LYS A 453 -29.41 5.98 24.76
C LYS A 453 -29.54 6.31 23.27
N TYR A 454 -30.46 5.62 22.58
CA TYR A 454 -30.77 5.80 21.17
C TYR A 454 -32.25 5.51 20.87
N ASP A 455 -32.74 5.91 19.70
CA ASP A 455 -34.02 5.43 19.14
C ASP A 455 -33.76 4.40 18.06
N MET A 456 -33.00 4.82 17.04
CA MET A 456 -32.65 4.03 15.88
C MET A 456 -31.15 4.12 15.59
N ALA A 457 -30.61 3.14 14.87
CA ALA A 457 -29.28 3.25 14.27
C ALA A 457 -29.26 2.54 12.92
N VAL A 458 -28.57 3.09 11.91
CA VAL A 458 -28.09 2.26 10.80
C VAL A 458 -26.99 1.37 11.37
N TRP A 459 -27.12 0.05 11.22
CA TRP A 459 -26.20 -0.92 11.82
C TRP A 459 -25.93 -2.12 10.90
N PHE A 460 -24.92 -2.92 11.27
CA PHE A 460 -24.60 -4.18 10.60
C PHE A 460 -24.64 -5.35 11.58
N ILE A 461 -24.83 -6.56 11.07
CA ILE A 461 -24.56 -7.80 11.82
C ILE A 461 -23.69 -8.71 10.98
N CYS A 462 -22.61 -9.21 11.58
CA CYS A 462 -21.60 -10.04 10.94
C CYS A 462 -21.54 -11.41 11.62
N GLY A 463 -20.77 -12.33 11.02
CA GLY A 463 -20.56 -13.69 11.53
C GLY A 463 -21.22 -14.77 10.68
N CYS A 464 -22.06 -14.36 9.72
CA CYS A 464 -22.88 -15.18 8.84
C CYS A 464 -22.10 -15.82 7.66
N VAL A 465 -20.78 -15.99 7.77
CA VAL A 465 -19.90 -16.42 6.66
C VAL A 465 -19.64 -17.93 6.61
N VAL A 466 -19.84 -18.66 7.72
CA VAL A 466 -19.69 -20.14 7.81
C VAL A 466 -21.04 -20.81 8.01
N ASP A 467 -21.73 -20.43 9.09
CA ASP A 467 -22.97 -21.01 9.57
C ASP A 467 -23.87 -19.91 10.17
N PRO A 468 -25.17 -20.17 10.44
CA PRO A 468 -26.04 -19.17 11.00
C PRO A 468 -26.01 -19.05 12.53
N TYR A 469 -25.49 -20.02 13.28
CA TYR A 469 -25.62 -20.08 14.75
C TYR A 469 -24.99 -18.86 15.43
N ILE A 470 -23.79 -18.45 15.03
CA ILE A 470 -23.08 -17.33 15.68
C ILE A 470 -23.82 -15.99 15.45
N THR A 471 -24.53 -15.86 14.33
CA THR A 471 -25.39 -14.70 14.03
C THR A 471 -26.66 -14.76 14.89
N LEU A 472 -27.30 -15.93 15.01
CA LEU A 472 -28.44 -16.14 15.90
C LEU A 472 -28.09 -15.87 17.38
N ASP A 473 -26.92 -16.30 17.85
CA ASP A 473 -26.46 -16.06 19.22
C ASP A 473 -26.17 -14.57 19.49
N THR A 474 -25.69 -13.86 18.47
CA THR A 474 -25.54 -12.39 18.51
C THR A 474 -26.89 -11.68 18.59
N ILE A 475 -27.89 -12.13 17.82
CA ILE A 475 -29.27 -11.65 17.91
C ILE A 475 -29.84 -11.95 19.31
N ARG A 476 -29.65 -13.18 19.81
CA ARG A 476 -30.11 -13.65 21.13
C ARG A 476 -29.55 -12.80 22.28
N ALA A 477 -28.27 -12.45 22.21
CA ALA A 477 -27.61 -11.59 23.20
C ALA A 477 -28.18 -10.16 23.20
N GLY A 478 -28.53 -9.62 22.03
CA GLY A 478 -29.14 -8.29 21.91
C GLY A 478 -30.66 -8.24 22.10
N TRP A 479 -31.37 -9.36 21.94
CA TRP A 479 -32.83 -9.47 21.99
C TRP A 479 -33.25 -10.64 22.90
N PRO A 480 -33.43 -10.41 24.21
CA PRO A 480 -33.81 -11.46 25.14
C PRO A 480 -35.31 -11.82 24.99
N HIS A 481 -35.63 -12.67 24.03
CA HIS A 481 -36.98 -13.21 23.81
C HIS A 481 -37.03 -14.69 24.21
N PRO A 482 -37.85 -15.12 25.20
CA PRO A 482 -37.74 -16.45 25.82
C PRO A 482 -37.70 -17.62 24.83
N GLU A 483 -38.66 -17.69 23.91
CA GLU A 483 -38.77 -18.76 22.91
C GLU A 483 -37.56 -18.81 21.96
N PHE A 484 -37.11 -17.62 21.52
CA PHE A 484 -35.94 -17.50 20.63
C PHE A 484 -34.66 -17.88 21.37
N ASN A 485 -34.53 -17.45 22.63
CA ASN A 485 -33.42 -17.80 23.50
C ASN A 485 -33.31 -19.30 23.72
N GLU A 486 -34.43 -20.00 23.94
CA GLU A 486 -34.44 -21.45 24.12
C GLU A 486 -34.04 -22.18 22.83
N THR A 487 -34.66 -21.84 21.70
CA THR A 487 -34.38 -22.45 20.39
C THR A 487 -32.93 -22.24 19.95
N VAL A 488 -32.39 -21.02 20.07
CA VAL A 488 -30.99 -20.74 19.74
C VAL A 488 -30.02 -21.37 20.74
N SER A 489 -30.42 -21.58 22.00
CA SER A 489 -29.58 -22.32 22.97
C SER A 489 -29.45 -23.81 22.63
N LYS A 490 -30.46 -24.41 21.98
CA LYS A 490 -30.40 -25.81 21.50
C LYS A 490 -29.41 -25.96 20.33
N LEU A 491 -29.36 -24.99 19.41
CA LEU A 491 -28.42 -24.97 18.28
C LEU A 491 -26.94 -25.05 18.69
N LYS A 492 -26.57 -24.53 19.87
CA LYS A 492 -25.16 -24.51 20.32
C LYS A 492 -24.54 -25.91 20.44
N ALA A 493 -25.32 -26.93 20.73
CA ALA A 493 -24.83 -28.32 20.86
C ALA A 493 -24.87 -29.12 19.55
N LEU A 494 -25.50 -28.58 18.50
CA LEU A 494 -25.74 -29.26 17.23
C LEU A 494 -24.78 -28.77 16.14
N ARG A 495 -24.44 -29.65 15.22
CA ARG A 495 -23.61 -29.31 14.04
C ARG A 495 -24.42 -28.59 12.96
N PRO A 496 -23.79 -27.76 12.11
CA PRO A 496 -24.43 -27.20 10.91
C PRO A 496 -25.01 -28.27 9.97
N GLU A 497 -24.38 -29.45 9.89
CA GLU A 497 -24.82 -30.59 9.06
C GLU A 497 -25.98 -31.40 9.67
N ASP A 498 -26.39 -31.11 10.92
CA ASP A 498 -27.44 -31.86 11.60
C ASP A 498 -28.84 -31.50 11.07
N PRO A 499 -29.70 -32.47 10.72
CA PRO A 499 -31.07 -32.18 10.27
C PRO A 499 -31.88 -31.36 11.30
N GLU A 500 -31.68 -31.58 12.60
CA GLU A 500 -32.38 -30.84 13.65
C GLU A 500 -31.84 -29.40 13.79
N PHE A 501 -30.58 -29.15 13.43
CA PHE A 501 -30.02 -27.79 13.37
C PHE A 501 -30.76 -26.93 12.32
N LYS A 502 -31.07 -27.50 11.14
CA LYS A 502 -31.85 -26.79 10.11
C LYS A 502 -33.28 -26.51 10.53
N LYS A 503 -33.91 -27.45 11.24
CA LYS A 503 -35.24 -27.27 11.83
C LYS A 503 -35.25 -26.18 12.90
N LEU A 504 -34.34 -26.23 13.87
CA LEU A 504 -34.23 -25.20 14.91
C LEU A 504 -33.79 -23.83 14.36
N PHE A 505 -33.02 -23.77 13.27
CA PHE A 505 -32.77 -22.53 12.53
C PHE A 505 -34.08 -21.96 11.97
N ARG A 506 -34.89 -22.78 11.28
CA ARG A 506 -36.21 -22.38 10.78
C ARG A 506 -37.13 -21.90 11.90
N ASP A 507 -37.19 -22.62 13.01
CA ASP A 507 -38.02 -22.28 14.17
C ASP A 507 -37.59 -20.93 14.78
N ALA A 508 -36.28 -20.70 14.94
CA ALA A 508 -35.74 -19.42 15.37
C ALA A 508 -36.07 -18.29 14.38
N MET A 509 -36.01 -18.56 13.08
CA MET A 509 -36.37 -17.60 12.04
C MET A 509 -37.86 -17.29 11.99
N ALA A 510 -38.75 -18.25 12.27
CA ALA A 510 -40.20 -18.00 12.37
C ALA A 510 -40.51 -17.03 13.51
N ILE A 511 -39.92 -17.24 14.69
CA ILE A 511 -40.04 -16.34 15.85
C ILE A 511 -39.45 -14.96 15.52
N TRP A 512 -38.26 -14.92 14.89
CA TRP A 512 -37.59 -13.68 14.55
C TRP A 512 -38.36 -12.85 13.51
N LEU A 513 -38.86 -13.48 12.45
CA LEU A 513 -39.64 -12.83 11.39
C LEU A 513 -40.94 -12.24 11.97
N LYS A 514 -41.74 -13.07 12.65
CA LYS A 514 -43.00 -12.67 13.30
C LYS A 514 -42.84 -11.39 14.14
N HIS A 515 -41.79 -11.31 14.94
CA HIS A 515 -41.56 -10.19 15.86
C HIS A 515 -40.73 -9.03 15.29
N LEU A 516 -40.10 -9.19 14.13
CA LEU A 516 -39.25 -8.22 13.42
C LEU A 516 -38.47 -7.27 14.38
N PRO A 517 -37.56 -7.80 15.20
CA PRO A 517 -36.97 -7.06 16.32
C PRO A 517 -35.95 -5.98 15.91
N ASP A 518 -35.39 -6.11 14.71
CA ASP A 518 -34.51 -5.19 13.99
C ASP A 518 -34.90 -5.31 12.50
N ILE A 519 -34.86 -4.23 11.69
CA ILE A 519 -35.45 -4.23 10.33
C ILE A 519 -34.37 -4.41 9.24
N PRO A 520 -34.39 -5.49 8.42
CA PRO A 520 -33.44 -5.70 7.33
C PRO A 520 -33.56 -4.64 6.23
N LEU A 521 -32.43 -4.26 5.64
CA LEU A 521 -32.38 -3.28 4.53
C LEU A 521 -31.78 -3.92 3.27
N VAL A 522 -30.47 -4.15 3.26
CA VAL A 522 -29.70 -4.62 2.10
C VAL A 522 -28.54 -5.53 2.49
N ASN A 523 -28.09 -6.36 1.54
CA ASN A 523 -26.78 -7.00 1.63
C ASN A 523 -25.69 -5.90 1.71
N SER A 524 -24.60 -6.17 2.43
CA SER A 524 -23.42 -5.32 2.36
C SER A 524 -22.66 -5.58 1.07
N ARG A 525 -22.24 -4.50 0.42
CA ARG A 525 -21.13 -4.49 -0.53
C ARG A 525 -19.95 -3.75 0.09
N LYS A 526 -18.75 -3.95 -0.45
CA LYS A 526 -17.58 -3.11 -0.16
C LYS A 526 -16.82 -2.79 -1.45
N LEU A 527 -16.88 -1.52 -1.85
CA LEU A 527 -16.14 -0.99 -2.99
C LEU A 527 -14.76 -0.55 -2.48
N ILE A 528 -13.86 -1.52 -2.42
CA ILE A 528 -12.44 -1.32 -2.15
C ILE A 528 -11.76 -1.16 -3.51
N ALA A 529 -10.96 -0.11 -3.63
CA ALA A 529 -10.11 0.08 -4.79
C ALA A 529 -8.63 0.00 -4.39
N PHE A 530 -7.80 -0.37 -5.34
CA PHE A 530 -6.36 -0.51 -5.19
C PHE A 530 -5.64 0.26 -6.31
N ASP A 531 -4.54 0.93 -5.97
CA ASP A 531 -3.70 1.62 -6.95
C ASP A 531 -2.62 0.65 -7.47
N THR A 532 -2.57 0.45 -8.78
CA THR A 532 -1.57 -0.42 -9.41
C THR A 532 -0.23 0.26 -9.70
N TYR A 533 -0.10 1.58 -9.43
CA TYR A 533 1.09 2.37 -9.75
C TYR A 533 2.34 1.93 -8.98
N TYR A 534 2.21 1.66 -7.67
CA TYR A 534 3.31 1.21 -6.81
C TYR A 534 3.26 -0.29 -6.51
N TRP A 535 2.06 -0.88 -6.45
CA TRP A 535 1.85 -2.27 -6.04
C TRP A 535 0.94 -3.02 -7.01
N THR A 536 1.32 -4.23 -7.38
CA THR A 536 0.59 -5.11 -8.31
C THR A 536 0.26 -6.45 -7.66
N ASN A 537 -0.50 -7.30 -8.35
CA ASN A 537 -1.01 -8.58 -7.83
C ASN A 537 -1.99 -8.43 -6.65
N TRP A 538 -2.75 -7.33 -6.64
CA TRP A 538 -3.95 -7.15 -5.82
C TRP A 538 -5.00 -8.26 -6.11
N PRO A 539 -5.82 -8.64 -5.11
CA PRO A 539 -6.86 -9.65 -5.29
C PRO A 539 -8.09 -9.02 -5.97
N THR A 540 -8.57 -9.68 -7.02
CA THR A 540 -9.73 -9.29 -7.86
C THR A 540 -10.44 -10.56 -8.34
N THR A 541 -11.55 -10.46 -9.08
CA THR A 541 -12.20 -11.66 -9.67
C THR A 541 -11.35 -12.44 -10.66
N ASP A 542 -10.34 -11.80 -11.27
CA ASP A 542 -9.35 -12.47 -12.14
C ASP A 542 -8.29 -13.23 -11.31
N ASN A 543 -8.16 -12.90 -10.02
CA ASN A 543 -7.12 -13.34 -9.11
C ASN A 543 -7.65 -13.53 -7.66
N PRO A 544 -8.72 -14.31 -7.42
CA PRO A 544 -9.44 -14.33 -6.14
C PRO A 544 -8.74 -15.26 -5.13
N TYR A 545 -7.53 -14.91 -4.72
CA TYR A 545 -6.75 -15.74 -3.79
C TYR A 545 -7.14 -15.54 -2.31
N ILE A 546 -7.70 -14.37 -1.98
CA ILE A 546 -8.21 -14.02 -0.65
C ILE A 546 -9.16 -12.82 -0.78
N GLN A 547 -10.07 -12.66 0.17
CA GLN A 547 -10.98 -11.52 0.23
C GLN A 547 -10.22 -10.17 0.48
N PRO A 548 -10.62 -9.05 -0.16
CA PRO A 548 -9.78 -7.85 -0.35
C PRO A 548 -9.69 -6.88 0.84
N PHE A 549 -10.21 -7.24 2.02
CA PHE A 549 -10.49 -6.28 3.10
C PHE A 549 -9.22 -5.81 3.85
N CYS A 550 -8.74 -4.59 3.55
CA CYS A 550 -7.54 -3.99 4.18
C CYS A 550 -7.67 -3.69 5.69
N TRP A 551 -8.88 -3.74 6.24
CA TRP A 551 -9.14 -3.68 7.68
C TRP A 551 -9.29 -5.06 8.36
N LEU A 552 -9.22 -6.17 7.62
CA LEU A 552 -9.31 -7.53 8.18
C LEU A 552 -7.96 -8.25 8.19
N GLN A 553 -7.93 -9.31 8.97
CA GLN A 553 -6.72 -10.03 9.35
C GLN A 553 -6.12 -10.82 8.18
N ASN A 554 -6.98 -11.26 7.26
CA ASN A 554 -6.60 -11.92 6.02
C ASN A 554 -5.80 -11.02 5.05
N PHE A 555 -5.75 -9.69 5.29
CA PHE A 555 -4.91 -8.79 4.50
C PHE A 555 -3.41 -9.12 4.61
N LEU A 556 -2.99 -9.85 5.66
CA LEU A 556 -1.67 -10.49 5.72
C LEU A 556 -1.35 -11.29 4.43
N PHE A 557 -2.31 -12.07 3.90
CA PHE A 557 -2.11 -12.83 2.67
C PHE A 557 -2.07 -11.97 1.40
N VAL A 558 -2.60 -10.74 1.46
CA VAL A 558 -2.43 -9.72 0.41
C VAL A 558 -1.03 -9.13 0.48
N LEU A 559 -0.57 -8.72 1.68
CA LEU A 559 0.78 -8.20 1.91
C LEU A 559 1.90 -9.17 1.49
N LEU A 560 1.65 -10.48 1.60
CA LEU A 560 2.55 -11.56 1.17
C LEU A 560 2.47 -11.89 -0.34
N ARG A 561 1.53 -11.31 -1.08
CA ARG A 561 1.29 -11.61 -2.50
C ARG A 561 1.40 -10.41 -3.42
N ILE A 562 1.13 -9.19 -2.95
CA ILE A 562 1.42 -7.98 -3.72
C ILE A 562 2.91 -7.89 -4.03
N LYS A 563 3.24 -7.25 -5.14
CA LYS A 563 4.61 -7.06 -5.63
C LYS A 563 4.80 -5.59 -6.01
N PRO A 564 5.97 -4.98 -5.87
CA PRO A 564 6.21 -3.65 -6.43
C PRO A 564 5.88 -3.68 -7.93
N ALA A 565 5.30 -2.60 -8.44
CA ALA A 565 4.97 -2.48 -9.85
C ALA A 565 6.24 -2.49 -10.72
N ARG A 566 6.08 -2.66 -12.04
CA ARG A 566 7.19 -2.47 -12.99
C ARG A 566 7.08 -1.10 -13.66
N GLN A 567 8.03 -0.22 -13.34
CA GLN A 567 8.19 1.06 -14.00
C GLN A 567 8.96 0.91 -15.31
N THR A 568 8.79 1.86 -16.20
CA THR A 568 9.51 1.92 -17.48
C THR A 568 10.56 3.02 -17.42
N LEU A 569 11.82 2.70 -17.73
CA LEU A 569 12.87 3.69 -17.98
C LEU A 569 13.14 3.72 -19.49
N THR A 570 12.87 4.86 -20.11
CA THR A 570 13.27 5.13 -21.50
C THR A 570 14.60 5.87 -21.46
N ILE A 571 15.67 5.25 -22.00
CA ILE A 571 17.00 5.86 -22.12
C ILE A 571 17.17 6.33 -23.57
N LEU A 572 17.61 7.57 -23.75
CA LEU A 572 17.87 8.21 -25.04
C LEU A 572 19.27 8.84 -25.08
N ALA A 573 19.78 9.05 -26.28
CA ALA A 573 21.01 9.81 -26.56
C ALA A 573 20.68 10.89 -27.60
N GLU A 574 21.05 12.14 -27.33
CA GLU A 574 20.76 13.29 -28.21
C GLU A 574 21.99 14.19 -28.41
N PRO A 575 22.46 14.38 -29.66
CA PRO A 575 22.07 13.63 -30.87
C PRO A 575 22.49 12.15 -30.77
N ALA A 576 21.83 11.27 -31.51
CA ALA A 576 22.06 9.82 -31.40
C ALA A 576 23.45 9.39 -31.90
N GLU A 577 24.04 10.16 -32.82
CA GLU A 577 25.43 10.05 -33.27
C GLU A 577 26.46 10.61 -32.28
N GLY A 578 26.02 11.32 -31.23
CA GLY A 578 26.88 12.00 -30.27
C GLY A 578 27.50 11.10 -29.20
N GLY A 579 26.95 9.91 -28.98
CA GLY A 579 27.46 8.94 -28.02
C GLY A 579 26.45 7.82 -27.71
N SER A 580 26.90 6.82 -26.97
CA SER A 580 26.04 5.74 -26.47
C SER A 580 25.85 5.82 -24.96
N THR A 581 25.00 4.96 -24.42
CA THR A 581 24.79 4.82 -22.97
C THR A 581 24.97 3.37 -22.55
N THR A 582 25.15 3.12 -21.26
CA THR A 582 25.17 1.76 -20.69
C THR A 582 24.29 1.75 -19.45
N PRO A 583 23.09 1.12 -19.45
CA PRO A 583 22.46 0.41 -20.58
C PRO A 583 22.24 1.29 -21.83
N GLU A 584 22.24 0.67 -23.00
CA GLU A 584 22.08 1.33 -24.31
C GLU A 584 20.73 2.07 -24.45
N PRO A 585 20.57 3.00 -25.41
CA PRO A 585 19.30 3.68 -25.64
C PRO A 585 18.17 2.68 -25.96
N GLY A 586 17.06 2.78 -25.24
CA GLY A 586 15.99 1.78 -25.29
C GLY A 586 14.94 1.93 -24.18
N VAL A 587 13.99 1.00 -24.16
CA VAL A 587 12.85 0.99 -23.23
C VAL A 587 12.93 -0.21 -22.30
N TYR A 588 13.33 0.03 -21.05
CA TYR A 588 13.58 -0.98 -20.04
C TYR A 588 12.47 -1.03 -19.00
N LYS A 589 12.25 -2.20 -18.38
CA LYS A 589 11.24 -2.38 -17.32
C LYS A 589 11.88 -2.87 -16.03
N TYR A 590 11.92 -1.98 -15.05
CA TYR A 590 12.54 -2.18 -13.75
C TYR A 590 11.47 -2.26 -12.65
N THR A 591 11.85 -2.81 -11.51
CA THR A 591 11.01 -2.90 -10.32
C THR A 591 10.86 -1.52 -9.68
N THR A 592 9.69 -1.20 -9.13
CA THR A 592 9.52 0.08 -8.42
C THR A 592 10.43 0.11 -7.20
N GLY A 593 11.28 1.14 -7.09
CA GLY A 593 12.36 1.24 -6.10
C GLY A 593 13.69 0.60 -6.49
N GLU A 594 13.80 0.00 -7.68
CA GLU A 594 15.09 -0.48 -8.21
C GLU A 594 15.97 0.73 -8.55
N SER A 595 17.26 0.68 -8.19
CA SER A 595 18.23 1.74 -8.49
C SER A 595 19.15 1.27 -9.63
N ILE A 596 19.15 2.01 -10.74
CA ILE A 596 19.93 1.68 -11.94
C ILE A 596 21.01 2.74 -12.12
N THR A 597 22.26 2.31 -12.27
CA THR A 597 23.36 3.19 -12.67
C THR A 597 23.49 3.18 -14.19
N ILE A 598 23.45 4.35 -14.82
CA ILE A 598 23.61 4.56 -16.27
C ILE A 598 24.88 5.38 -16.48
N THR A 599 25.69 5.03 -17.49
CA THR A 599 26.88 5.81 -17.90
C THR A 599 26.79 6.22 -19.36
N ALA A 600 27.15 7.47 -19.68
CA ALA A 600 27.23 8.01 -21.03
C ALA A 600 28.67 7.91 -21.59
N THR A 601 28.79 7.44 -22.84
CA THR A 601 30.06 7.29 -23.56
C THR A 601 30.02 8.12 -24.85
N PRO A 602 30.65 9.31 -24.89
CA PRO A 602 30.67 10.15 -26.09
C PRO A 602 31.35 9.49 -27.29
N ALA A 603 30.89 9.84 -28.49
CA ALA A 603 31.53 9.51 -29.75
C ALA A 603 32.83 10.33 -29.98
N GLU A 604 33.64 9.94 -30.97
CA GLU A 604 35.01 10.44 -31.14
C GLU A 604 35.14 11.96 -31.39
N GLU A 605 34.10 12.60 -31.92
CA GLU A 605 34.05 14.06 -32.14
C GLU A 605 33.14 14.81 -31.15
N PHE A 606 32.73 14.18 -30.05
CA PHE A 606 31.73 14.70 -29.11
C PHE A 606 32.22 14.65 -27.65
N GLU A 607 31.62 15.49 -26.82
CA GLU A 607 31.67 15.37 -25.36
C GLU A 607 30.26 15.25 -24.78
N PHE A 608 30.18 14.70 -23.58
CA PHE A 608 28.96 14.66 -22.77
C PHE A 608 28.72 16.05 -22.17
N ASP A 609 27.49 16.56 -22.25
CA ASP A 609 27.10 17.84 -21.65
C ASP A 609 26.31 17.62 -20.35
N TYR A 610 25.20 16.86 -20.41
CA TYR A 610 24.34 16.62 -19.24
C TYR A 610 23.35 15.45 -19.40
N TRP A 611 22.83 15.01 -18.25
CA TRP A 611 21.65 14.15 -18.14
C TRP A 611 20.39 15.01 -17.95
N GLU A 612 19.39 14.81 -18.80
CA GLU A 612 18.02 15.29 -18.60
C GLU A 612 17.13 14.14 -18.11
N LEU A 613 16.32 14.37 -17.08
CA LEU A 613 15.30 13.45 -16.59
C LEU A 613 13.93 14.14 -16.61
N ASP A 614 12.98 13.56 -17.34
CA ASP A 614 11.59 14.05 -17.48
C ASP A 614 11.46 15.55 -17.85
N GLY A 615 12.39 16.10 -18.65
CA GLY A 615 12.40 17.53 -19.02
C GLY A 615 13.21 18.43 -18.08
N VAL A 616 14.07 17.88 -17.22
CA VAL A 616 14.90 18.64 -16.25
C VAL A 616 16.36 18.19 -16.30
N ARG A 617 17.30 19.13 -16.52
CA ARG A 617 18.76 18.91 -16.40
C ARG A 617 19.10 18.59 -14.94
N ILE A 618 19.67 17.41 -14.67
CA ILE A 618 19.93 16.91 -13.31
C ILE A 618 21.38 16.57 -12.97
N SER A 619 22.27 16.35 -13.95
CA SER A 619 23.69 16.05 -13.70
C SER A 619 24.56 16.36 -14.91
N GLU A 620 25.81 16.73 -14.67
CA GLU A 620 26.87 16.91 -15.69
C GLU A 620 27.92 15.78 -15.60
N GLU A 621 27.80 14.90 -14.60
CA GLU A 621 28.63 13.70 -14.46
C GLU A 621 28.21 12.62 -15.45
N ARG A 622 29.19 11.99 -16.12
CA ARG A 622 28.92 10.94 -17.14
C ARG A 622 28.16 9.74 -16.59
N THR A 623 28.26 9.47 -15.29
CA THR A 623 27.58 8.37 -14.60
C THR A 623 26.52 8.93 -13.65
N ILE A 624 25.31 8.39 -13.73
CA ILE A 624 24.18 8.77 -12.88
C ILE A 624 23.47 7.53 -12.34
N THR A 625 22.83 7.63 -11.17
CA THR A 625 21.98 6.56 -10.63
C THR A 625 20.54 7.07 -10.50
N ILE A 626 19.59 6.34 -11.10
CA ILE A 626 18.16 6.65 -11.08
C ILE A 626 17.44 5.60 -10.25
N THR A 627 16.71 6.04 -9.22
CA THR A 627 15.78 5.19 -8.46
C THR A 627 14.41 5.21 -9.11
N MET A 628 13.87 4.05 -9.43
CA MET A 628 12.62 3.92 -10.18
C MET A 628 11.39 4.08 -9.29
N GLU A 629 11.16 5.28 -8.77
CA GLU A 629 9.91 5.65 -8.06
C GLU A 629 8.70 5.59 -9.00
N LYS A 630 8.90 5.96 -10.26
CA LYS A 630 7.89 6.01 -11.32
C LYS A 630 8.51 5.64 -12.67
N SER A 631 7.70 5.65 -13.73
CA SER A 631 8.23 5.58 -15.09
C SER A 631 8.84 6.93 -15.50
N HIS A 632 9.98 6.87 -16.19
CA HIS A 632 10.87 8.00 -16.45
C HIS A 632 11.39 8.00 -17.89
N THR A 633 11.73 9.19 -18.41
CA THR A 633 12.56 9.35 -19.60
C THR A 633 13.87 10.04 -19.21
N LEU A 634 15.00 9.41 -19.53
CA LEU A 634 16.36 9.88 -19.28
C LEU A 634 17.07 10.11 -20.62
N VAL A 635 17.61 11.30 -20.85
CA VAL A 635 18.34 11.67 -22.07
C VAL A 635 19.79 12.01 -21.73
N ALA A 636 20.74 11.36 -22.40
CA ALA A 636 22.13 11.78 -22.43
C ALA A 636 22.31 12.82 -23.54
N HIS A 637 22.59 14.07 -23.16
CA HIS A 637 22.91 15.12 -24.13
C HIS A 637 24.41 15.16 -24.40
N PHE A 638 24.75 15.12 -25.68
CA PHE A 638 26.12 15.24 -26.19
C PHE A 638 26.24 16.50 -27.04
N ARG A 639 27.41 17.14 -27.04
CA ARG A 639 27.72 18.28 -27.92
C ARG A 639 28.99 18.02 -28.73
N PRO A 640 29.08 18.50 -29.98
CA PRO A 640 30.32 18.38 -30.75
C PRO A 640 31.48 19.09 -30.06
N LEU A 641 32.64 18.45 -30.04
CA LEU A 641 33.88 19.09 -29.61
C LEU A 641 34.25 20.24 -30.57
N PRO A 642 34.85 21.34 -30.07
CA PRO A 642 35.35 22.40 -30.92
C PRO A 642 36.41 21.86 -31.89
N LYS A 643 36.44 22.39 -33.11
CA LYS A 643 37.44 22.06 -34.12
C LYS A 643 38.33 23.27 -34.40
N TYR A 644 39.61 23.13 -34.10
CA TYR A 644 40.63 24.14 -34.33
C TYR A 644 41.25 24.02 -35.71
N THR A 645 41.90 25.10 -36.13
CA THR A 645 42.50 25.28 -37.45
C THR A 645 44.00 25.09 -37.39
N LEU A 646 44.54 24.07 -38.07
CA LEU A 646 45.97 23.97 -38.35
C LEU A 646 46.25 24.48 -39.77
N THR A 647 47.04 25.55 -39.87
CA THR A 647 47.55 26.05 -41.15
C THR A 647 48.95 25.53 -41.37
N ILE A 648 49.16 24.71 -42.40
CA ILE A 648 50.47 24.14 -42.76
C ILE A 648 51.05 24.94 -43.93
N VAL A 649 52.26 25.46 -43.76
CA VAL A 649 53.00 26.27 -44.73
C VAL A 649 54.34 25.60 -45.04
N VAL A 650 54.85 25.78 -46.26
CA VAL A 650 56.20 25.36 -46.66
C VAL A 650 56.96 26.60 -47.12
N TYR A 651 58.17 26.80 -46.60
CA TYR A 651 58.99 27.96 -46.89
C TYR A 651 60.42 27.57 -47.31
N PRO A 652 60.88 27.95 -48.52
CA PRO A 652 60.09 28.52 -49.62
C PRO A 652 59.06 27.52 -50.17
N SER A 653 58.02 28.00 -50.83
CA SER A 653 56.89 27.20 -51.33
C SER A 653 57.26 26.02 -52.24
N GLU A 654 58.32 26.21 -53.03
CA GLU A 654 58.92 25.27 -53.97
C GLU A 654 59.96 24.34 -53.32
N GLY A 655 60.27 24.55 -52.04
CA GLY A 655 61.31 23.82 -51.32
C GLY A 655 60.95 22.38 -50.95
N GLY A 656 59.67 22.02 -50.95
CA GLY A 656 59.21 20.68 -50.59
C GLY A 656 57.69 20.53 -50.54
N THR A 657 57.23 19.37 -50.07
CA THR A 657 55.81 19.07 -49.80
C THR A 657 55.64 18.49 -48.40
N THR A 658 54.43 18.56 -47.86
CA THR A 658 54.09 17.96 -46.55
C THR A 658 53.03 16.87 -46.68
N SER A 659 52.94 16.01 -45.67
CA SER A 659 51.80 15.10 -45.46
C SER A 659 51.28 15.28 -44.03
N PRO A 660 50.02 15.74 -43.82
CA PRO A 660 49.08 16.23 -44.83
C PRO A 660 49.61 17.46 -45.60
N PRO A 661 49.07 17.74 -46.80
CA PRO A 661 49.58 18.80 -47.68
C PRO A 661 49.42 20.21 -47.08
N ALA A 662 50.26 21.14 -47.55
CA ALA A 662 50.17 22.55 -47.16
C ALA A 662 48.78 23.13 -47.45
N GLY A 663 48.26 23.94 -46.53
CA GLY A 663 46.88 24.44 -46.53
C GLY A 663 46.24 24.45 -45.15
N ILE A 664 44.93 24.61 -45.12
CA ILE A 664 44.11 24.79 -43.92
C ILE A 664 43.40 23.47 -43.58
N HIS A 665 43.66 22.93 -42.38
CA HIS A 665 43.07 21.70 -41.87
C HIS A 665 42.25 21.98 -40.62
N LYS A 666 41.02 21.44 -40.54
CA LYS A 666 40.19 21.53 -39.32
C LYS A 666 40.26 20.21 -38.55
N ILE A 667 40.63 20.29 -37.28
CA ILE A 667 40.98 19.15 -36.44
C ILE A 667 40.27 19.30 -35.09
N VAL A 668 39.72 18.21 -34.57
CA VAL A 668 39.03 18.18 -33.27
C VAL A 668 39.99 18.53 -32.14
N ALA A 669 39.56 19.35 -31.18
CA ALA A 669 40.33 19.73 -30.02
C ALA A 669 40.89 18.51 -29.24
N GLY A 670 42.12 18.63 -28.77
CA GLY A 670 42.82 17.56 -28.05
C GLY A 670 43.30 16.39 -28.92
N LYS A 671 42.93 16.31 -30.21
CA LYS A 671 43.55 15.34 -31.14
C LYS A 671 44.96 15.80 -31.49
N SER A 672 45.85 14.83 -31.66
CA SER A 672 47.21 15.06 -32.16
C SER A 672 47.32 14.68 -33.64
N ILE A 673 48.02 15.50 -34.43
CA ILE A 673 48.32 15.25 -35.84
C ILE A 673 49.83 15.28 -36.07
N THR A 674 50.33 14.29 -36.80
CA THR A 674 51.74 14.26 -37.23
C THR A 674 51.83 14.79 -38.65
N VAL A 675 52.58 15.87 -38.85
CA VAL A 675 52.93 16.40 -40.16
C VAL A 675 54.34 15.93 -40.50
N THR A 676 54.53 15.42 -41.72
CA THR A 676 55.86 15.07 -42.27
C THR A 676 56.21 15.97 -43.45
N VAL A 677 57.50 16.09 -43.76
CA VAL A 677 58.01 16.93 -44.85
C VAL A 677 58.97 16.17 -45.77
N SER A 678 58.76 16.33 -47.07
CA SER A 678 59.59 15.80 -48.16
C SER A 678 60.25 16.96 -48.88
N ALA A 679 61.57 17.09 -48.77
CA ALA A 679 62.30 18.15 -49.47
C ALA A 679 62.34 17.91 -51.00
N ALA A 680 62.21 18.99 -51.77
CA ALA A 680 62.34 18.95 -53.22
C ALA A 680 63.81 18.81 -53.65
N PRO A 681 64.10 18.32 -54.88
CA PRO A 681 65.47 18.24 -55.40
C PRO A 681 66.17 19.61 -55.34
N GLY A 682 67.36 19.64 -54.72
CA GLY A 682 68.11 20.89 -54.49
C GLY A 682 67.80 21.60 -53.17
N TYR A 683 66.90 21.06 -52.33
CA TYR A 683 66.60 21.56 -50.98
C TYR A 683 66.91 20.52 -49.91
N ARG A 684 67.12 20.97 -48.67
CA ARG A 684 67.08 20.13 -47.47
C ARG A 684 66.17 20.75 -46.42
N PHE A 685 65.52 19.90 -45.64
CA PHE A 685 64.75 20.34 -44.49
C PHE A 685 65.68 20.90 -43.40
N LYS A 686 65.23 21.95 -42.70
CA LYS A 686 66.03 22.69 -41.73
C LYS A 686 65.44 22.63 -40.31
N HIS A 687 64.15 22.95 -40.18
CA HIS A 687 63.38 22.82 -38.94
C HIS A 687 61.88 23.13 -39.17
N TRP A 688 61.06 22.73 -38.21
CA TRP A 688 59.66 23.12 -38.06
C TRP A 688 59.57 24.37 -37.18
N VAL A 689 58.70 25.30 -37.56
CA VAL A 689 58.28 26.44 -36.74
C VAL A 689 56.79 26.26 -36.42
N LEU A 690 56.41 26.29 -35.14
CA LEU A 690 55.01 26.31 -34.69
C LEU A 690 54.74 27.67 -34.03
N ASP A 691 53.73 28.39 -34.50
CA ASP A 691 53.28 29.69 -33.98
C ASP A 691 54.39 30.75 -33.82
N GLY A 692 55.49 30.62 -34.57
CA GLY A 692 56.67 31.49 -34.54
C GLY A 692 57.90 30.93 -33.79
N GLU A 693 57.79 29.80 -33.08
CA GLU A 693 58.90 29.17 -32.35
C GLU A 693 59.43 27.91 -33.04
N VAL A 694 60.75 27.68 -32.99
CA VAL A 694 61.41 26.52 -33.62
C VAL A 694 61.25 25.27 -32.75
N VAL A 695 60.42 24.32 -33.18
CA VAL A 695 59.96 23.18 -32.35
C VAL A 695 60.61 21.82 -32.66
N SER A 696 61.11 21.59 -33.88
CA SER A 696 61.72 20.30 -34.24
C SER A 696 62.70 20.45 -35.42
N LYS A 697 63.70 19.56 -35.51
CA LYS A 697 64.58 19.40 -36.68
C LYS A 697 64.38 18.07 -37.42
N GLU A 698 63.54 17.19 -36.87
CA GLU A 698 63.19 15.92 -37.51
C GLU A 698 62.21 16.15 -38.66
N THR A 699 62.25 15.29 -39.68
CA THR A 699 61.35 15.37 -40.85
C THR A 699 59.88 15.07 -40.56
N SER A 700 59.54 14.88 -39.28
CA SER A 700 58.18 14.81 -38.75
C SER A 700 58.04 15.65 -37.48
N TYR A 701 56.83 16.14 -37.23
CA TYR A 701 56.47 16.80 -35.98
C TYR A 701 55.00 16.54 -35.65
N THR A 702 54.69 16.37 -34.36
CA THR A 702 53.34 16.06 -33.89
C THR A 702 52.79 17.20 -33.04
N ILE A 703 51.69 17.80 -33.50
CA ILE A 703 50.97 18.88 -32.81
C ILE A 703 49.76 18.29 -32.12
N THR A 704 49.50 18.68 -30.87
CA THR A 704 48.19 18.45 -30.23
C THR A 704 47.39 19.74 -30.31
N MET A 705 46.18 19.68 -30.85
CA MET A 705 45.38 20.86 -31.17
C MET A 705 44.64 21.39 -29.93
N ASP A 706 45.24 22.32 -29.18
CA ASP A 706 44.60 23.01 -28.05
C ASP A 706 44.06 24.40 -28.41
N LYS A 707 44.45 24.94 -29.58
CA LYS A 707 43.95 26.17 -30.22
C LYS A 707 44.19 26.11 -31.74
N ASP A 708 43.87 27.20 -32.44
CA ASP A 708 44.33 27.42 -33.82
C ASP A 708 45.86 27.61 -33.85
N HIS A 709 46.52 26.98 -34.84
CA HIS A 709 47.98 26.92 -34.98
C HIS A 709 48.45 27.20 -36.41
N VAL A 710 49.68 27.68 -36.55
CA VAL A 710 50.43 27.76 -37.82
C VAL A 710 51.71 26.95 -37.71
N LEU A 711 51.88 25.95 -38.59
CA LEU A 711 53.08 25.13 -38.70
C LEU A 711 53.79 25.41 -40.02
N GLU A 712 55.04 25.88 -39.96
CA GLU A 712 55.87 26.17 -41.12
C GLU A 712 57.01 25.14 -41.23
N ALA A 713 57.08 24.43 -42.36
CA ALA A 713 58.25 23.68 -42.77
C ALA A 713 59.29 24.62 -43.39
N HIS A 714 60.40 24.88 -42.68
CA HIS A 714 61.50 25.67 -43.22
C HIS A 714 62.53 24.76 -43.90
N LEU A 715 62.80 25.03 -45.17
CA LEU A 715 63.80 24.35 -46.01
C LEU A 715 64.82 25.34 -46.54
N GLU A 716 66.04 24.87 -46.77
CA GLU A 716 67.12 25.68 -47.34
C GLU A 716 67.70 25.02 -48.59
N ALA A 717 68.03 25.85 -49.58
CA ALA A 717 68.63 25.39 -50.83
C ALA A 717 70.03 24.82 -50.56
N VAL A 718 70.28 23.61 -51.05
CA VAL A 718 71.59 22.98 -51.03
C VAL A 718 72.36 23.48 -52.25
N ALA A 719 73.41 24.27 -52.02
CA ALA A 719 74.21 24.86 -53.09
C ALA A 719 74.74 23.78 -54.05
N PRO A 720 74.60 23.94 -55.38
CA PRO A 720 75.08 22.94 -56.34
C PRO A 720 76.60 22.88 -56.30
N ILE A 721 77.15 21.71 -55.94
CA ILE A 721 78.59 21.47 -55.99
C ILE A 721 79.01 21.38 -57.46
N ALA A 722 79.64 22.45 -57.96
CA ALA A 722 80.17 22.53 -59.30
C ALA A 722 81.60 23.10 -59.30
N MET A 723 82.42 22.61 -60.23
CA MET A 723 83.83 22.99 -60.46
C MET A 723 84.84 22.48 -59.38
N TYR A 724 86.04 21.99 -59.72
CA TYR A 724 86.65 21.76 -61.04
C TYR A 724 87.61 20.55 -61.08
N MET A 725 87.76 19.99 -62.28
CA MET A 725 88.95 19.36 -62.88
C MET A 725 89.76 18.26 -62.15
N TRP A 726 89.76 17.08 -62.80
CA TRP A 726 90.95 16.34 -63.25
C TRP A 726 92.21 16.31 -62.37
N ILE A 727 92.41 15.20 -61.64
CA ILE A 727 93.49 14.20 -61.84
C ILE A 727 93.23 13.04 -60.87
N GLY A 728 93.22 11.78 -61.35
CA GLY A 728 92.97 10.62 -60.47
C GLY A 728 92.86 9.26 -61.14
N VAL A 729 92.32 9.17 -62.36
CA VAL A 729 92.17 7.88 -63.10
C VAL A 729 93.50 7.35 -63.69
N ALA A 730 94.63 7.89 -63.23
CA ALA A 730 95.98 7.51 -63.66
C ALA A 730 96.58 6.32 -62.89
N VAL A 731 95.96 5.88 -61.77
CA VAL A 731 96.54 4.84 -60.90
C VAL A 731 96.12 3.42 -61.33
N VAL A 732 94.90 3.21 -61.83
CA VAL A 732 94.39 1.87 -62.19
C VAL A 732 94.97 1.37 -63.52
N VAL A 733 95.12 2.24 -64.52
CA VAL A 733 95.67 1.87 -65.84
C VAL A 733 97.16 1.54 -65.76
N VAL A 734 97.92 2.23 -64.90
CA VAL A 734 99.36 1.98 -64.71
C VAL A 734 99.62 0.62 -64.04
N ILE A 735 98.76 0.19 -63.12
CA ILE A 735 98.86 -1.15 -62.50
C ILE A 735 98.64 -2.27 -63.53
N ILE A 736 97.69 -2.10 -64.46
CA ILE A 736 97.44 -3.06 -65.55
C ILE A 736 98.59 -3.05 -66.58
N ALA A 737 99.11 -1.87 -66.93
CA ALA A 737 100.24 -1.74 -67.86
C ALA A 737 101.53 -2.37 -67.32
N ILE A 738 101.84 -2.20 -66.03
CA ILE A 738 103.00 -2.84 -65.38
C ILE A 738 102.81 -4.36 -65.28
N GLY A 739 101.60 -4.84 -64.99
CA GLY A 739 101.28 -6.28 -65.02
C GLY A 739 101.58 -6.93 -66.37
N ILE A 740 101.18 -6.29 -67.47
CA ILE A 740 101.42 -6.80 -68.83
C ILE A 740 102.90 -6.70 -69.23
N LEU A 741 103.63 -5.64 -68.83
CA LEU A 741 105.07 -5.54 -69.09
C LEU A 741 105.88 -6.61 -68.33
N VAL A 742 105.52 -6.92 -67.08
CA VAL A 742 106.17 -7.98 -66.29
C VAL A 742 105.89 -9.37 -66.88
N TYR A 743 104.68 -9.60 -67.41
CA TYR A 743 104.33 -10.83 -68.11
C TYR A 743 105.18 -11.04 -69.38
N TYR A 744 105.33 -10.01 -70.22
CA TYR A 744 106.08 -10.13 -71.47
C TYR A 744 107.61 -10.17 -71.30
N ARG A 745 108.17 -9.55 -70.26
CA ARG A 745 109.64 -9.47 -70.08
C ARG A 745 110.28 -10.73 -69.48
N ARG A 746 109.48 -11.76 -69.13
CA ARG A 746 109.95 -13.01 -68.49
C ARG A 746 109.89 -14.26 -69.39
N ARG A 747 109.65 -14.12 -70.71
CA ARG A 747 109.50 -15.26 -71.64
C ARG A 747 110.28 -15.15 -72.98
N ARG A 748 111.44 -14.50 -72.99
CA ARG A 748 112.50 -14.68 -74.00
C ARG A 748 113.88 -14.67 -73.32
N LYS A 749 114.74 -15.61 -73.72
CA LYS A 749 115.89 -16.16 -72.96
C LYS A 749 115.46 -17.07 -71.79
N THR A 750 115.66 -18.39 -71.83
CA THR A 750 116.15 -19.20 -72.97
C THR A 750 115.63 -20.63 -72.88
N TYR A 751 114.76 -21.01 -73.81
CA TYR A 751 114.75 -22.25 -74.61
C TYR A 751 113.55 -22.17 -75.57
#